data_AF-A0A3D2HXS6-F1
#
_entry.id   AF-A0A3D2HXS6-F1
#
_cell.length_a   1.000
_cell.length_b   1.000
_cell.length_c   1.000
_cell.angle_alpha   90.00
_cell.angle_beta   90.00
_cell.angle_gamma   90.00
#
_symmetry.space_group_name_H-M   'P 1'
#
loop_
_entity.id
_entity.type
_entity.pdbx_description
1 polymer ?
#
loop_
_entity_poly.entity_id
_entity_poly.type
_entity_poly.pdbx_seq_one_letter_code
_entity_poly.pdbx_strand_id
1 'polypeptide(L)'
;MFKCARGDTQVSQVNIEIISVVRNKNAAGLVGKKPELKARLDKYGYTLTDVKNTVLNARKIRAALDEIAKSDNRPDVVIIANALSTTDSTSFRKYFVETVAEAEHSANERTPKDYWKKRDKAFREAKKNGATQEELDALEDEFRLYRKKSKVFKLGEFGNGYKGYCFMFKGLQVAVLPQASLTGENDDDVISLAAVRTKEVFENSAEDYPEGFGTKEYVPERTGFVYKFIPMRGDGGKEVARKCVVIASFLVFLTALSLLMYNMVFLSMRNAALNGEIQKIAHGVEDDTQKDKKPDKGDTIDWKKLKEINEEIVGWIEMDNTQVDYPVLYHKGDDRNYQFYLSHNYKKDWDSFGSIFLDYRCTKGTDSKNVVIHGHHIQDGSMFGDLLKYGGTTGDLDFYKKTPTIEFDTPKSQGTYKIISVFKTNTLSTQGEFFNYMVGDFQNEKDFMNYVYNVRIRSLFNCPVDVNEDDELITLSTCSYEFTNWRTVVVARKVRVGESKKVDVSKASLNNNIVWPQVYYSAYGGTRPKVTDFCTAYEKGEIDWYNGDYDFKNQKVVEPSSSASGSTAGTTGANGQTAAQQPTTQAKVYLTVRFLNYDGSVLSEQKVEYGKAAKAPANPTKPSDEFYDYKFKEWGLDYSNVTCNMDIAPVFDYTLKPEYAQAQ
;
A
#
# COMPACT_ATOMS: atom_id res chain seq x y z
N MET A 1 -23.49 6.93 92.84
CA MET A 1 -24.88 6.46 92.68
C MET A 1 -25.43 7.06 91.42
N PHE A 2 -25.57 6.29 90.34
CA PHE A 2 -26.75 6.25 89.47
C PHE A 2 -26.62 4.98 88.61
N LYS A 3 -27.76 4.33 88.42
CA LYS A 3 -27.96 2.89 88.26
C LYS A 3 -27.65 2.35 86.87
N CYS A 4 -27.25 1.08 86.84
CA CYS A 4 -27.37 0.14 85.73
C CYS A 4 -28.72 0.26 84.99
N ALA A 5 -28.65 0.42 83.68
CA ALA A 5 -29.63 -0.09 82.74
C ALA A 5 -28.92 -1.13 81.86
N ARG A 6 -29.14 -2.42 82.16
CA ARG A 6 -28.86 -3.51 81.22
C ARG A 6 -29.98 -3.46 80.18
N GLY A 7 -29.67 -2.97 79.00
CA GLY A 7 -30.42 -3.26 77.79
C GLY A 7 -29.74 -4.43 77.11
N ASP A 8 -30.42 -5.57 77.02
CA ASP A 8 -30.05 -6.68 76.14
C ASP A 8 -30.24 -6.24 74.69
N THR A 9 -29.21 -5.61 74.12
CA THR A 9 -29.05 -5.53 72.67
C THR A 9 -28.10 -6.66 72.30
N GLN A 10 -28.59 -7.70 71.62
CA GLN A 10 -27.72 -8.62 70.89
C GLN A 10 -26.83 -7.76 69.97
N VAL A 11 -25.56 -7.57 70.34
CA VAL A 11 -24.58 -6.93 69.48
C VAL A 11 -24.44 -7.86 68.28
N SER A 12 -24.91 -7.43 67.11
CA SER A 12 -24.71 -8.19 65.88
C SER A 12 -23.20 -8.36 65.70
N GLN A 13 -22.73 -9.59 65.85
CA GLN A 13 -21.31 -9.93 65.78
C GLN A 13 -20.83 -9.63 64.35
N VAL A 14 -19.97 -8.63 64.21
CA VAL A 14 -19.51 -8.14 62.88
C VAL A 14 -18.51 -9.13 62.30
N ASN A 15 -18.84 -9.65 61.12
CA ASN A 15 -18.05 -10.68 60.44
C ASN A 15 -17.00 -10.03 59.53
N ILE A 16 -15.75 -10.48 59.66
CA ILE A 16 -14.61 -9.96 58.91
C ILE A 16 -13.96 -11.08 58.11
N GLU A 17 -13.69 -10.82 56.83
CA GLU A 17 -12.84 -11.66 56.00
C GLU A 17 -11.58 -10.90 55.57
N ILE A 18 -10.42 -11.56 55.59
CA ILE A 18 -9.14 -10.93 55.24
C ILE A 18 -8.64 -11.48 53.90
N ILE A 19 -8.30 -10.57 52.99
CA ILE A 19 -7.57 -10.87 51.76
C ILE A 19 -6.12 -10.38 51.95
N SER A 20 -5.19 -11.32 52.08
CA SER A 20 -3.76 -11.03 52.16
C SER A 20 -3.14 -10.92 50.76
N VAL A 21 -2.60 -9.75 50.44
CA VAL A 21 -1.88 -9.54 49.18
C VAL A 21 -0.44 -10.04 49.29
N VAL A 22 -0.08 -10.99 48.42
CA VAL A 22 1.22 -11.68 48.40
C VAL A 22 1.86 -11.65 47.00
N ARG A 23 3.18 -11.88 46.95
CA ARG A 23 3.94 -11.89 45.68
C ARG A 23 3.49 -13.00 44.72
N ASN A 24 3.11 -14.16 45.24
CA ASN A 24 2.50 -15.26 44.50
C ASN A 24 1.50 -16.01 45.40
N LYS A 25 0.55 -16.76 44.83
CA LYS A 25 -0.52 -17.43 45.59
C LYS A 25 -0.03 -18.45 46.63
N ASN A 26 1.19 -18.97 46.47
CA ASN A 26 1.76 -20.02 47.33
C ASN A 26 2.63 -19.46 48.47
N ALA A 27 2.81 -18.14 48.54
CA ALA A 27 3.51 -17.52 49.66
C ALA A 27 2.68 -17.62 50.95
N ALA A 28 3.36 -17.74 52.10
CA ALA A 28 2.71 -17.97 53.39
C ALA A 28 1.64 -16.90 53.75
N GLY A 29 1.85 -15.64 53.34
CA GLY A 29 0.88 -14.55 53.54
C GLY A 29 0.44 -14.42 55.00
N LEU A 30 -0.81 -13.99 55.20
CA LEU A 30 -1.44 -13.95 56.54
C LEU A 30 -2.25 -15.21 56.88
N VAL A 31 -2.36 -16.17 55.95
CA VAL A 31 -3.13 -17.40 56.18
C VAL A 31 -2.56 -18.19 57.36
N GLY A 32 -1.23 -18.22 57.50
CA GLY A 32 -0.56 -18.86 58.65
C GLY A 32 -0.79 -18.17 60.00
N LYS A 33 -1.22 -16.90 60.01
CA LYS A 33 -1.50 -16.11 61.22
C LYS A 33 -2.99 -16.08 61.61
N LYS A 34 -3.83 -16.90 60.97
CA LYS A 34 -5.29 -16.94 61.21
C LYS A 34 -5.67 -17.07 62.70
N PRO A 35 -5.01 -17.91 63.54
CA PRO A 35 -5.34 -18.00 64.97
C PRO A 35 -5.05 -16.72 65.76
N GLU A 36 -3.92 -16.05 65.48
CA GLU A 36 -3.48 -14.81 66.14
C GLU A 36 -4.42 -13.66 65.78
N LEU A 37 -4.72 -13.51 64.49
CA LEU A 37 -5.66 -12.52 63.97
C LEU A 37 -7.07 -12.71 64.52
N LYS A 38 -7.52 -13.97 64.64
CA LYS A 38 -8.81 -14.29 65.25
C LYS A 38 -8.86 -13.84 66.71
N ALA A 39 -7.89 -14.25 67.52
CA ALA A 39 -7.83 -13.88 68.94
C ALA A 39 -7.77 -12.35 69.14
N ARG A 40 -7.06 -11.63 68.25
CA ARG A 40 -6.98 -10.17 68.29
C ARG A 40 -8.31 -9.51 67.93
N LEU A 41 -8.95 -9.94 66.84
CA LEU A 41 -10.23 -9.39 66.40
C LEU A 41 -11.37 -9.69 67.37
N ASP A 42 -11.39 -10.88 67.98
CA ASP A 42 -12.37 -11.27 69.00
C ASP A 42 -12.33 -10.30 70.20
N LYS A 43 -11.15 -9.79 70.57
CA LYS A 43 -10.98 -8.77 71.64
C LYS A 43 -11.70 -7.45 71.33
N TYR A 44 -11.87 -7.13 70.05
CA TYR A 44 -12.58 -5.93 69.59
C TYR A 44 -14.03 -6.23 69.19
N GLY A 45 -14.54 -7.44 69.47
CA GLY A 45 -15.91 -7.83 69.16
C GLY A 45 -16.16 -8.21 67.69
N TYR A 46 -15.10 -8.47 66.92
CA TYR A 46 -15.17 -8.87 65.51
C TYR A 46 -14.89 -10.36 65.35
N THR A 47 -15.57 -11.02 64.41
CA THR A 47 -15.36 -12.44 64.13
C THR A 47 -14.67 -12.65 62.80
N LEU A 48 -13.49 -13.26 62.84
CA LEU A 48 -12.75 -13.61 61.64
C LEU A 48 -13.36 -14.87 60.99
N THR A 49 -13.99 -14.68 59.82
CA THR A 49 -14.60 -15.77 59.05
C THR A 49 -13.55 -16.54 58.26
N ASP A 50 -12.72 -15.84 57.48
CA ASP A 50 -11.65 -16.46 56.70
C ASP A 50 -10.46 -15.55 56.40
N VAL A 51 -9.34 -16.16 56.01
CA VAL A 51 -8.15 -15.47 55.52
C VAL A 51 -7.71 -16.13 54.21
N LYS A 52 -7.65 -15.36 53.12
CA LYS A 52 -7.28 -15.84 51.79
C LYS A 52 -6.12 -15.06 51.21
N ASN A 53 -5.30 -15.73 50.39
CA ASN A 53 -4.23 -15.07 49.66
C ASN A 53 -4.68 -14.64 48.25
N THR A 54 -4.27 -13.44 47.85
CA THR A 54 -4.36 -12.96 46.46
C THR A 54 -3.08 -12.28 46.02
N VAL A 55 -2.95 -11.97 44.74
CA VAL A 55 -1.81 -11.21 44.19
C VAL A 55 -2.26 -9.79 43.88
N LEU A 56 -1.37 -8.80 44.01
CA LEU A 56 -1.65 -7.39 43.73
C LEU A 56 -1.93 -7.15 42.23
N ASN A 57 -3.16 -7.45 41.83
CA ASN A 57 -3.65 -7.31 40.46
C ASN A 57 -5.15 -7.02 40.51
N ALA A 58 -5.58 -5.93 39.86
CA ALA A 58 -6.97 -5.45 39.90
C ALA A 58 -8.00 -6.54 39.57
N ARG A 59 -7.73 -7.35 38.53
CA ARG A 59 -8.62 -8.45 38.12
C ARG A 59 -8.71 -9.56 39.16
N LYS A 60 -7.58 -9.93 39.78
CA LYS A 60 -7.53 -11.00 40.80
C LYS A 60 -8.18 -10.57 42.11
N ILE A 61 -7.97 -9.32 42.52
CA ILE A 61 -8.61 -8.72 43.69
C ILE A 61 -10.13 -8.66 43.49
N ARG A 62 -10.56 -8.15 42.34
CA ARG A 62 -11.98 -8.11 41.98
C ARG A 62 -12.62 -9.49 42.00
N ALA A 63 -11.98 -10.51 41.41
CA ALA A 63 -12.50 -11.87 41.43
C ALA A 63 -12.67 -12.41 42.86
N ALA A 64 -11.71 -12.15 43.75
CA ALA A 64 -11.81 -12.55 45.16
C ALA A 64 -12.98 -11.83 45.87
N LEU A 65 -13.17 -10.52 45.64
CA LEU A 65 -14.29 -9.78 46.20
C LEU A 65 -15.65 -10.26 45.64
N ASP A 66 -15.70 -10.61 44.35
CA ASP A 66 -16.90 -11.16 43.71
C ASP A 66 -17.29 -12.53 44.27
N GLU A 67 -16.30 -13.39 44.57
CA GLU A 67 -16.52 -14.67 45.24
C GLU A 67 -17.09 -14.47 46.66
N ILE A 68 -16.51 -13.54 47.44
CA ILE A 68 -16.99 -13.22 48.79
C ILE A 68 -18.41 -12.64 48.74
N ALA A 69 -18.68 -11.72 47.82
CA ALA A 69 -19.99 -11.07 47.69
C ALA A 69 -21.11 -12.04 47.31
N LYS A 70 -20.79 -13.21 46.73
CA LYS A 70 -21.74 -14.26 46.34
C LYS A 70 -21.92 -15.35 47.40
N SER A 71 -21.10 -15.35 48.46
CA SER A 71 -21.17 -16.35 49.53
C SER A 71 -22.46 -16.22 50.34
N ASP A 72 -23.09 -17.34 50.70
CA ASP A 72 -24.25 -17.39 51.59
C ASP A 72 -23.93 -16.83 52.99
N ASN A 73 -22.67 -16.96 53.42
CA ASN A 73 -22.15 -16.41 54.67
C ASN A 73 -21.31 -15.16 54.37
N ARG A 74 -21.98 -14.10 53.95
CA ARG A 74 -21.36 -12.84 53.54
C ARG A 74 -20.80 -12.07 54.75
N PRO A 75 -19.51 -11.68 54.77
CA PRO A 75 -18.96 -10.83 55.82
C PRO A 75 -19.44 -9.38 55.68
N ASP A 76 -19.50 -8.66 56.80
CA ASP A 76 -19.78 -7.23 56.84
C ASP A 76 -18.61 -6.41 56.28
N VAL A 77 -17.39 -6.79 56.67
CA VAL A 77 -16.15 -6.08 56.34
C VAL A 77 -15.17 -7.03 55.67
N VAL A 78 -14.55 -6.57 54.58
CA VAL A 78 -13.44 -7.28 53.94
C VAL A 78 -12.18 -6.44 54.02
N ILE A 79 -11.12 -6.97 54.60
CA ILE A 79 -9.85 -6.26 54.77
C ILE A 79 -8.83 -6.80 53.76
N ILE A 80 -8.43 -5.96 52.82
CA ILE A 80 -7.37 -6.23 51.86
C ILE A 80 -6.05 -5.72 52.45
N ALA A 81 -5.34 -6.63 53.11
CA ALA A 81 -4.07 -6.34 53.77
C ALA A 81 -2.89 -6.35 52.80
N ASN A 82 -1.84 -5.58 53.13
CA ASN A 82 -0.57 -5.52 52.39
C ASN A 82 -0.67 -5.07 50.92
N ALA A 83 -1.64 -4.21 50.61
CA ALA A 83 -1.95 -3.80 49.24
C ALA A 83 -1.33 -2.47 48.81
N LEU A 84 -1.08 -1.54 49.74
CA LEU A 84 -0.59 -0.19 49.41
C LEU A 84 0.88 -0.02 49.77
N SER A 85 1.65 0.62 48.88
CA SER A 85 3.10 0.81 49.04
C SER A 85 3.51 2.28 48.96
N THR A 86 2.56 3.22 49.01
CA THR A 86 2.80 4.67 48.98
C THR A 86 2.09 5.34 50.15
N THR A 87 2.65 6.46 50.64
CA THR A 87 2.05 7.28 51.72
C THR A 87 0.86 8.14 51.24
N ASP A 88 0.69 8.25 49.92
CA ASP A 88 -0.42 8.94 49.26
C ASP A 88 -1.40 7.96 48.57
N SER A 89 -2.38 8.50 47.85
CA SER A 89 -3.40 7.70 47.15
C SER A 89 -2.91 6.99 45.88
N THR A 90 -1.65 7.12 45.49
CA THR A 90 -1.13 6.64 44.20
C THR A 90 -1.26 5.13 44.07
N SER A 91 -0.86 4.36 45.08
CA SER A 91 -1.04 2.89 45.08
C SER A 91 -2.50 2.48 45.00
N PHE A 92 -3.39 3.17 45.71
CA PHE A 92 -4.83 2.88 45.69
C PHE A 92 -5.41 3.15 44.30
N ARG A 93 -5.10 4.31 43.71
CA ARG A 93 -5.57 4.68 42.37
C ARG A 93 -5.14 3.68 41.31
N LYS A 94 -3.91 3.19 41.42
CA LYS A 94 -3.34 2.23 40.46
C LYS A 94 -4.04 0.87 40.48
N TYR A 95 -4.40 0.35 41.64
CA TYR A 95 -4.86 -1.05 41.75
C TYR A 95 -6.36 -1.20 42.03
N PHE A 96 -7.05 -0.17 42.52
CA PHE A 96 -8.43 -0.29 43.02
C PHE A 96 -9.45 0.57 42.29
N VAL A 97 -9.05 1.52 41.43
CA VAL A 97 -10.01 2.38 40.69
C VAL A 97 -10.95 1.56 39.81
N GLU A 98 -10.46 0.53 39.12
CA GLU A 98 -11.31 -0.36 38.33
C GLU A 98 -12.29 -1.16 39.20
N THR A 99 -11.88 -1.52 40.43
CA THR A 99 -12.74 -2.24 41.37
C THR A 99 -13.84 -1.34 41.93
N VAL A 100 -13.51 -0.08 42.22
CA VAL A 100 -14.48 0.96 42.61
C VAL A 100 -15.45 1.24 41.47
N ALA A 101 -14.97 1.38 40.23
CA ALA A 101 -15.83 1.58 39.06
C ALA A 101 -16.79 0.41 38.81
N GLU A 102 -16.36 -0.82 39.09
CA GLU A 102 -17.25 -1.98 39.05
C GLU A 102 -18.30 -1.95 40.15
N ALA A 103 -17.95 -1.54 41.37
CA ALA A 103 -18.91 -1.36 42.45
C ALA A 103 -20.02 -0.39 42.02
N GLU A 104 -19.64 0.75 41.42
CA GLU A 104 -20.58 1.71 40.84
C GLU A 104 -21.44 1.06 39.75
N HIS A 105 -20.83 0.36 38.79
CA HIS A 105 -21.58 -0.29 37.72
C HIS A 105 -22.60 -1.31 38.26
N SER A 106 -22.23 -2.09 39.27
CA SER A 106 -23.11 -3.09 39.89
C SER A 106 -24.25 -2.48 40.71
N ALA A 107 -24.05 -1.29 41.26
CA ALA A 107 -25.05 -0.58 42.05
C ALA A 107 -26.05 0.23 41.19
N ASN A 108 -25.79 0.36 39.89
CA ASN A 108 -26.57 1.18 38.96
C ASN A 108 -27.41 0.34 38.01
N GLU A 109 -28.63 0.79 37.74
CA GLU A 109 -29.48 0.19 36.72
C GLU A 109 -29.02 0.57 35.30
N ARG A 110 -29.28 -0.31 34.34
CA ARG A 110 -29.00 -0.05 32.93
C ARG A 110 -29.94 1.03 32.40
N THR A 111 -29.40 1.97 31.65
CA THR A 111 -30.21 2.95 30.93
C THR A 111 -31.22 2.25 30.00
N PRO A 112 -32.51 2.65 30.01
CA PRO A 112 -33.49 2.15 29.06
C PRO A 112 -33.03 2.35 27.61
N LYS A 113 -33.11 1.30 26.77
CA LYS A 113 -32.67 1.34 25.36
C LYS A 113 -33.44 2.36 24.53
N ASP A 114 -34.67 2.68 24.93
CA ASP A 114 -35.58 3.60 24.26
C ASP A 114 -35.64 4.98 24.94
N TYR A 115 -34.75 5.28 25.90
CA TYR A 115 -34.70 6.55 26.64
C TYR A 115 -34.77 7.76 25.70
N TRP A 116 -33.84 7.84 24.73
CA TRP A 116 -33.78 8.95 23.79
C TRP A 116 -35.00 9.03 22.88
N LYS A 117 -35.56 7.87 22.50
CA LYS A 117 -36.77 7.81 21.67
C LYS A 117 -37.99 8.37 22.42
N LYS A 118 -38.16 8.02 23.70
CA LYS A 118 -39.25 8.51 24.55
C LYS A 118 -39.09 9.99 24.86
N ARG A 119 -37.90 10.40 25.30
CA ARG A 119 -37.57 11.80 25.58
C ARG A 119 -37.79 12.68 24.35
N ASP A 120 -37.16 12.37 23.23
CA ASP A 120 -37.25 13.20 22.02
C ASP A 120 -38.70 13.25 21.46
N LYS A 121 -39.52 12.21 21.70
CA LYS A 121 -40.95 12.22 21.35
C LYS A 121 -41.72 13.17 22.27
N ALA A 122 -41.55 13.06 23.59
CA ALA A 122 -42.24 13.89 24.57
C ALA A 122 -41.93 15.38 24.37
N PHE A 123 -40.65 15.75 24.20
CA PHE A 123 -40.25 17.13 23.90
C PHE A 123 -40.80 17.65 22.56
N ARG A 124 -40.94 16.78 21.56
CA ARG A 124 -41.53 17.17 20.26
C ARG A 124 -43.02 17.41 20.37
N GLU A 125 -43.74 16.57 21.10
CA GLU A 125 -45.18 16.71 21.33
C GLU A 125 -45.48 17.96 22.17
N ALA A 126 -44.71 18.20 23.24
CA ALA A 126 -44.82 19.41 24.06
C ALA A 126 -44.61 20.69 23.22
N LYS A 127 -43.54 20.75 22.42
CA LYS A 127 -43.29 21.89 21.52
C LYS A 127 -44.39 22.07 20.47
N LYS A 128 -44.92 20.98 19.92
CA LYS A 128 -46.03 21.03 18.94
C LYS A 128 -47.30 21.60 19.57
N ASN A 129 -47.52 21.34 20.86
CA ASN A 129 -48.68 21.82 21.60
C ASN A 129 -48.50 23.23 22.19
N GLY A 130 -47.38 23.90 21.90
CA GLY A 130 -47.12 25.26 22.39
C GLY A 130 -46.73 25.33 23.87
N ALA A 131 -46.10 24.28 24.41
CA ALA A 131 -45.74 24.20 25.81
C ALA A 131 -44.88 25.40 26.28
N THR A 132 -45.14 25.87 27.50
CA THR A 132 -44.37 26.95 28.15
C THR A 132 -42.97 26.47 28.54
N GLN A 133 -42.07 27.41 28.88
CA GLN A 133 -40.73 27.04 29.36
C GLN A 133 -40.79 26.22 30.65
N GLU A 134 -41.72 26.53 31.56
CA GLU A 134 -41.92 25.78 32.81
C GLU A 134 -42.35 24.33 32.54
N GLU A 135 -43.20 24.10 31.54
CA GLU A 135 -43.60 22.75 31.12
C GLU A 135 -42.44 21.97 30.50
N LEU A 136 -41.54 22.65 29.77
CA LEU A 136 -40.33 22.03 29.22
C LEU A 136 -39.30 21.68 30.31
N ASP A 137 -39.16 22.51 31.34
CA ASP A 137 -38.28 22.27 32.47
C ASP A 137 -38.82 21.11 33.33
N ALA A 138 -40.14 21.01 33.53
CA ALA A 138 -40.77 19.87 34.19
C ALA A 138 -40.58 18.55 33.40
N LEU A 139 -40.62 18.61 32.07
CA LEU A 139 -40.27 17.49 31.20
C LEU A 139 -38.77 17.12 31.31
N GLU A 140 -37.89 18.10 31.45
CA GLU A 140 -36.48 17.83 31.69
C GLU A 140 -36.26 17.08 33.01
N ASP A 141 -36.95 17.51 34.08
CA ASP A 141 -36.95 16.85 35.38
C ASP A 141 -37.49 15.41 35.32
N GLU A 142 -38.55 15.14 34.54
CA GLU A 142 -39.11 13.79 34.34
C GLU A 142 -38.08 12.82 33.74
N PHE A 143 -37.24 13.30 32.81
CA PHE A 143 -36.22 12.49 32.16
C PHE A 143 -34.86 12.54 32.85
N ARG A 144 -34.72 13.20 34.01
CA ARG A 144 -33.46 13.21 34.76
C ARG A 144 -33.11 11.81 35.24
N LEU A 145 -31.89 11.38 34.94
CA LEU A 145 -31.35 10.11 35.42
C LEU A 145 -30.24 10.34 36.43
N TYR A 146 -30.28 9.57 37.49
CA TYR A 146 -29.27 9.57 38.54
C TYR A 146 -28.55 8.23 38.59
N ARG A 147 -27.27 8.26 38.98
CA ARG A 147 -26.48 7.07 39.27
C ARG A 147 -25.82 7.18 40.64
N LYS A 148 -25.77 6.05 41.34
CA LYS A 148 -24.95 5.82 42.52
C LYS A 148 -23.47 5.95 42.13
N LYS A 149 -22.74 6.80 42.85
CA LYS A 149 -21.30 7.03 42.69
C LYS A 149 -20.59 6.62 43.97
N SER A 150 -19.60 5.75 43.87
CA SER A 150 -18.97 5.15 45.04
C SER A 150 -18.14 6.19 45.78
N LYS A 151 -18.34 6.28 47.09
CA LYS A 151 -17.50 7.10 47.96
C LYS A 151 -16.31 6.27 48.44
N VAL A 152 -15.10 6.80 48.21
CA VAL A 152 -13.88 6.27 48.82
C VAL A 152 -13.57 7.12 50.05
N PHE A 153 -13.53 6.49 51.22
CA PHE A 153 -13.19 7.12 52.47
C PHE A 153 -11.74 6.85 52.86
N LYS A 154 -11.16 7.76 53.66
CA LYS A 154 -9.82 7.60 54.21
C LYS A 154 -9.93 6.99 55.61
N LEU A 155 -9.17 5.95 55.89
CA LEU A 155 -9.12 5.29 57.20
C LEU A 155 -8.04 5.90 58.13
N GLY A 156 -7.53 7.09 57.82
CA GLY A 156 -6.42 7.70 58.56
C GLY A 156 -5.07 7.01 58.33
N GLU A 157 -4.09 7.37 59.17
CA GLU A 157 -2.71 6.87 59.12
C GLU A 157 -2.55 5.60 59.97
N PHE A 158 -1.72 4.67 59.49
CA PHE A 158 -1.41 3.36 60.10
C PHE A 158 0.06 3.23 60.53
N GLY A 159 0.85 4.30 60.45
CA GLY A 159 2.28 4.36 60.78
C GLY A 159 3.12 4.89 59.62
N ASN A 160 4.21 5.62 59.94
CA ASN A 160 5.16 6.20 58.98
C ASN A 160 4.52 6.99 57.81
N GLY A 161 3.39 7.66 58.04
CA GLY A 161 2.68 8.43 57.01
C GLY A 161 1.81 7.60 56.05
N TYR A 162 1.76 6.26 56.18
CA TYR A 162 0.99 5.40 55.30
C TYR A 162 -0.49 5.36 55.68
N LYS A 163 -1.38 5.49 54.68
CA LYS A 163 -2.83 5.64 54.87
C LYS A 163 -3.60 4.48 54.28
N GLY A 164 -4.71 4.12 54.92
CA GLY A 164 -5.68 3.16 54.41
C GLY A 164 -6.89 3.84 53.77
N TYR A 165 -7.62 3.10 52.95
CA TYR A 165 -8.83 3.57 52.27
C TYR A 165 -9.93 2.53 52.37
N CYS A 166 -11.20 2.94 52.41
CA CYS A 166 -12.32 2.01 52.30
C CYS A 166 -13.39 2.49 51.31
N PHE A 167 -14.16 1.55 50.78
CA PHE A 167 -15.25 1.79 49.83
C PHE A 167 -16.26 0.64 49.85
N MET A 168 -17.48 0.88 49.37
CA MET A 168 -18.51 -0.16 49.29
C MET A 168 -18.30 -1.00 48.01
N PHE A 169 -18.38 -2.33 48.13
CA PHE A 169 -18.36 -3.23 46.98
C PHE A 169 -19.50 -4.24 47.07
N LYS A 170 -20.54 -4.07 46.24
CA LYS A 170 -21.73 -4.95 46.18
C LYS A 170 -22.45 -5.14 47.53
N GLY A 171 -22.26 -4.24 48.50
CA GLY A 171 -22.73 -4.33 49.90
C GLY A 171 -21.67 -4.79 50.93
N LEU A 172 -20.41 -5.01 50.51
CA LEU A 172 -19.27 -5.30 51.40
C LEU A 172 -18.57 -3.99 51.75
N GLN A 173 -18.26 -3.78 53.02
CA GLN A 173 -17.40 -2.68 53.43
C GLN A 173 -15.94 -3.10 53.23
N VAL A 174 -15.31 -2.66 52.14
CA VAL A 174 -13.95 -3.10 51.77
C VAL A 174 -12.93 -2.09 52.27
N ALA A 175 -12.00 -2.53 53.12
CA ALA A 175 -10.85 -1.77 53.58
C ALA A 175 -9.59 -2.20 52.83
N VAL A 176 -8.74 -1.26 52.45
CA VAL A 176 -7.49 -1.49 51.73
C VAL A 176 -6.35 -0.86 52.51
N LEU A 177 -5.37 -1.67 52.89
CA LEU A 177 -4.34 -1.30 53.87
C LEU A 177 -2.93 -1.24 53.26
N PRO A 178 -2.05 -0.39 53.82
CA PRO A 178 -0.64 -0.42 53.49
C PRO A 178 0.04 -1.72 53.91
N GLN A 179 1.22 -1.97 53.35
CA GLN A 179 2.08 -3.05 53.80
C GLN A 179 2.55 -2.78 55.23
N ALA A 180 2.27 -3.69 56.16
CA ALA A 180 2.63 -3.52 57.58
C ALA A 180 4.15 -3.30 57.77
N SER A 181 4.98 -3.95 56.94
CA SER A 181 6.43 -3.74 56.94
C SER A 181 6.87 -2.30 56.66
N LEU A 182 6.01 -1.49 56.02
CA LEU A 182 6.29 -0.07 55.73
C LEU A 182 5.76 0.85 56.83
N THR A 183 4.74 0.43 57.57
CA THR A 183 4.14 1.25 58.63
C THR A 183 4.95 1.23 59.92
N GLY A 184 5.80 0.21 60.13
CA GLY A 184 6.53 0.01 61.38
C GLY A 184 5.69 -0.66 62.48
N GLU A 185 4.48 -1.11 62.14
CA GLU A 185 3.52 -1.73 63.05
C GLU A 185 3.32 -3.22 62.70
N ASN A 186 2.80 -4.01 63.64
CA ASN A 186 2.48 -5.41 63.39
C ASN A 186 1.21 -5.57 62.53
N ASP A 187 1.15 -6.64 61.74
CA ASP A 187 -0.01 -6.96 60.88
C ASP A 187 -1.33 -6.93 61.68
N ASP A 188 -1.34 -7.53 62.88
CA ASP A 188 -2.52 -7.70 63.72
C ASP A 188 -3.07 -6.34 64.22
N ASP A 189 -2.18 -5.40 64.53
CA ASP A 189 -2.55 -4.07 65.01
C ASP A 189 -3.10 -3.21 63.86
N VAL A 190 -2.46 -3.25 62.70
CA VAL A 190 -2.91 -2.56 61.48
C VAL A 190 -4.28 -3.08 61.04
N ILE A 191 -4.50 -4.40 61.06
CA ILE A 191 -5.76 -5.03 60.67
C ILE A 191 -6.89 -4.75 61.67
N SER A 192 -6.62 -4.85 62.97
CA SER A 192 -7.62 -4.58 64.00
C SER A 192 -8.06 -3.11 63.99
N LEU A 193 -7.11 -2.19 63.84
CA LEU A 193 -7.40 -0.76 63.72
C LEU A 193 -8.22 -0.46 62.47
N ALA A 194 -7.93 -1.13 61.36
CA ALA A 194 -8.68 -0.98 60.12
C ALA A 194 -10.13 -1.46 60.25
N ALA A 195 -10.36 -2.58 60.94
CA ALA A 195 -11.70 -3.09 61.21
C ALA A 195 -12.58 -2.04 61.92
N VAL A 196 -12.06 -1.47 63.01
CA VAL A 196 -12.73 -0.43 63.80
C VAL A 196 -13.03 0.81 62.95
N ARG A 197 -11.99 1.37 62.32
CA ARG A 197 -12.13 2.59 61.54
C ARG A 197 -13.05 2.42 60.33
N THR A 198 -13.11 1.22 59.75
CA THR A 198 -13.99 0.97 58.61
C THR A 198 -15.46 1.04 59.02
N LYS A 199 -15.85 0.35 60.10
CA LYS A 199 -17.23 0.40 60.57
C LYS A 199 -17.62 1.82 60.99
N GLU A 200 -16.78 2.46 61.80
CA GLU A 200 -17.01 3.83 62.27
C GLU A 200 -17.21 4.81 61.11
N VAL A 201 -16.36 4.75 60.08
CA VAL A 201 -16.47 5.64 58.92
C VAL A 201 -17.76 5.42 58.13
N PHE A 202 -18.20 4.18 57.94
CA PHE A 202 -19.46 3.90 57.23
C PHE A 202 -20.69 4.28 58.06
N GLU A 203 -20.67 4.08 59.38
CA GLU A 203 -21.75 4.46 60.29
C GLU A 203 -21.89 5.99 60.35
N ASN A 204 -20.78 6.71 60.55
CA ASN A 204 -20.76 8.16 60.60
C ASN A 204 -21.11 8.82 59.26
N SER A 205 -20.91 8.11 58.15
CA SER A 205 -21.18 8.62 56.79
C SER A 205 -22.51 8.13 56.22
N ALA A 206 -23.32 7.38 56.97
CA ALA A 206 -24.53 6.74 56.45
C ALA A 206 -25.62 7.74 56.02
N GLU A 207 -25.67 8.92 56.65
CA GLU A 207 -26.60 9.99 56.30
C GLU A 207 -26.25 10.63 54.95
N ASP A 208 -24.97 10.98 54.75
CA ASP A 208 -24.49 11.64 53.52
C ASP A 208 -24.28 10.65 52.36
N TYR A 209 -23.92 9.41 52.67
CA TYR A 209 -23.55 8.36 51.71
C TYR A 209 -24.21 7.04 52.11
N PRO A 210 -25.54 6.91 51.96
CA PRO A 210 -26.24 5.67 52.25
C PRO A 210 -25.63 4.53 51.42
N GLU A 211 -25.33 3.41 52.09
CA GLU A 211 -24.62 2.27 51.50
C GLU A 211 -23.26 2.63 50.87
N GLY A 212 -22.63 3.75 51.25
CA GLY A 212 -21.35 4.18 50.69
C GLY A 212 -21.41 4.79 49.29
N PHE A 213 -22.60 5.18 48.81
CA PHE A 213 -22.78 5.82 47.51
C PHE A 213 -23.35 7.24 47.66
N GLY A 214 -22.83 8.18 46.87
CA GLY A 214 -23.48 9.45 46.62
C GLY A 214 -24.30 9.40 45.32
N THR A 215 -25.13 10.40 45.09
CA THR A 215 -25.96 10.49 43.89
C THR A 215 -25.35 11.48 42.89
N LYS A 216 -25.22 11.09 41.62
CA LYS A 216 -24.77 11.98 40.54
C LYS A 216 -25.72 11.92 39.34
N GLU A 217 -26.15 13.08 38.87
CA GLU A 217 -26.90 13.22 37.61
C GLU A 217 -26.04 12.80 36.40
N TYR A 218 -26.66 12.11 35.44
CA TYR A 218 -26.01 11.76 34.18
C TYR A 218 -26.98 11.77 33.00
N VAL A 219 -26.45 12.04 31.81
CA VAL A 219 -27.17 11.93 30.54
C VAL A 219 -26.62 10.73 29.76
N PRO A 220 -27.46 9.77 29.33
CA PRO A 220 -27.00 8.59 28.62
C PRO A 220 -26.57 8.93 27.18
N GLU A 221 -25.60 8.20 26.62
CA GLU A 221 -25.15 8.45 25.25
C GLU A 221 -26.23 8.10 24.21
N ARG A 222 -26.27 8.85 23.10
CA ARG A 222 -27.14 8.53 21.95
C ARG A 222 -26.51 7.41 21.12
N THR A 223 -26.96 6.17 21.35
CA THR A 223 -26.43 4.99 20.66
C THR A 223 -27.22 4.67 19.39
N GLY A 224 -26.56 4.56 18.22
CA GLY A 224 -27.16 4.09 16.96
C GLY A 224 -26.40 4.53 15.70
N PHE A 225 -26.57 3.82 14.58
CA PHE A 225 -25.86 4.12 13.31
C PHE A 225 -26.09 5.56 12.85
N VAL A 226 -27.36 5.98 12.79
CA VAL A 226 -27.74 7.34 12.38
C VAL A 226 -27.10 8.39 13.30
N TYR A 227 -27.24 8.24 14.62
CA TYR A 227 -26.65 9.17 15.58
C TYR A 227 -25.12 9.18 15.58
N LYS A 228 -24.46 8.14 15.05
CA LYS A 228 -23.00 8.05 14.99
C LYS A 228 -22.41 8.61 13.70
N PHE A 229 -23.13 8.56 12.59
CA PHE A 229 -22.58 8.90 11.26
C PHE A 229 -23.32 10.01 10.54
N ILE A 230 -24.58 10.29 10.91
CA ILE A 230 -25.41 11.31 10.26
C ILE A 230 -25.56 12.51 11.21
N PRO A 231 -25.31 13.75 10.74
CA PRO A 231 -25.57 14.95 11.53
C PRO A 231 -27.04 15.06 11.93
N MET A 232 -27.31 15.24 13.22
CA MET A 232 -28.66 15.34 13.77
C MET A 232 -28.91 16.73 14.33
N ARG A 233 -30.19 17.17 14.33
CA ARG A 233 -30.60 18.40 15.02
C ARG A 233 -30.30 18.27 16.53
N GLY A 234 -29.50 19.19 17.05
CA GLY A 234 -29.04 19.20 18.45
C GLY A 234 -27.61 18.67 18.65
N ASP A 235 -26.93 18.19 17.60
CA ASP A 235 -25.50 17.89 17.69
C ASP A 235 -24.69 19.18 17.86
N GLY A 236 -23.67 19.14 18.73
CA GLY A 236 -22.72 20.24 18.86
C GLY A 236 -21.89 20.41 17.58
N GLY A 237 -21.41 21.62 17.30
CA GLY A 237 -20.71 21.93 16.04
C GLY A 237 -19.51 21.01 15.73
N LYS A 238 -18.76 20.57 16.75
CA LYS A 238 -17.65 19.61 16.58
C LYS A 238 -18.12 18.23 16.11
N GLU A 239 -19.27 17.77 16.61
CA GLU A 239 -19.82 16.47 16.27
C GLU A 239 -20.42 16.46 14.86
N VAL A 240 -21.10 17.55 14.48
CA VAL A 240 -21.54 17.78 13.10
C VAL A 240 -20.34 17.73 12.15
N ALA A 241 -19.28 18.50 12.45
CA ALA A 241 -18.07 18.51 11.63
C ALA A 241 -17.44 17.12 11.48
N ARG A 242 -17.27 16.38 12.58
CA ARG A 242 -16.73 15.02 12.58
C ARG A 242 -17.53 14.09 11.66
N LYS A 243 -18.87 14.15 11.74
CA LYS A 243 -19.77 13.30 10.92
C LYS A 243 -19.71 13.67 9.44
N CYS A 244 -19.71 14.97 9.12
CA CYS A 244 -19.56 15.44 7.74
C CYS A 244 -18.23 14.99 7.13
N VAL A 245 -17.13 15.05 7.88
CA VAL A 245 -15.82 14.55 7.43
C VAL A 245 -15.91 13.05 7.10
N VAL A 246 -16.52 12.24 7.95
CA VAL A 246 -16.67 10.79 7.70
C VAL A 246 -17.47 10.51 6.44
N ILE A 247 -18.59 11.23 6.22
CA ILE A 247 -19.39 11.09 5.01
C ILE A 247 -18.58 11.47 3.77
N ALA A 248 -17.89 12.61 3.81
CA ALA A 248 -17.04 13.07 2.71
C ALA A 248 -15.93 12.04 2.39
N SER A 249 -15.23 11.54 3.40
CA SER A 249 -14.20 10.50 3.22
C SER A 249 -14.76 9.21 2.60
N PHE A 250 -15.97 8.81 2.99
CA PHE A 250 -16.62 7.64 2.41
C PHE A 250 -16.98 7.84 0.93
N LEU A 251 -17.46 9.03 0.56
CA LEU A 251 -17.73 9.36 -0.84
C LEU A 251 -16.45 9.37 -1.68
N VAL A 252 -15.36 9.96 -1.18
CA VAL A 252 -14.05 9.92 -1.85
C VAL A 252 -13.59 8.48 -2.06
N PHE A 253 -13.77 7.62 -1.05
CA PHE A 253 -13.44 6.20 -1.17
C PHE A 253 -14.25 5.49 -2.27
N LEU A 254 -15.56 5.72 -2.34
CA LEU A 254 -16.41 5.12 -3.38
C LEU A 254 -16.01 5.60 -4.79
N THR A 255 -15.70 6.89 -4.95
CA THR A 255 -15.22 7.44 -6.22
C THR A 255 -13.89 6.81 -6.64
N ALA A 256 -12.93 6.72 -5.72
CA ALA A 256 -11.63 6.08 -5.98
C ALA A 256 -11.80 4.60 -6.37
N LEU A 257 -12.66 3.86 -5.68
CA LEU A 257 -12.97 2.47 -5.99
C LEU A 257 -13.61 2.33 -7.38
N SER A 258 -14.51 3.25 -7.74
CA SER A 258 -15.19 3.25 -9.04
C SER A 258 -14.22 3.54 -10.19
N LEU A 259 -13.31 4.49 -10.00
CA LEU A 259 -12.24 4.78 -10.97
C LEU A 259 -11.28 3.60 -11.14
N LEU A 260 -10.93 2.92 -10.05
CA LEU A 260 -10.08 1.74 -10.10
C LEU A 260 -10.76 0.58 -10.83
N MET A 261 -12.04 0.33 -10.56
CA MET A 261 -12.84 -0.68 -11.28
C MET A 261 -12.98 -0.36 -12.76
N TYR A 262 -13.21 0.91 -13.11
CA TYR A 262 -13.28 1.34 -14.51
C TYR A 262 -11.96 1.10 -15.24
N ASN A 263 -10.84 1.53 -14.66
CA ASN A 263 -9.53 1.44 -15.30
C ASN A 263 -8.98 0.00 -15.35
N MET A 264 -9.13 -0.79 -14.29
CA MET A 264 -8.51 -2.11 -14.21
C MET A 264 -9.38 -3.23 -14.77
N VAL A 265 -10.71 -3.11 -14.72
CA VAL A 265 -11.63 -4.18 -15.13
C VAL A 265 -12.33 -3.81 -16.43
N PHE A 266 -13.05 -2.69 -16.45
CA PHE A 266 -13.89 -2.35 -17.61
C PHE A 266 -13.06 -2.08 -18.88
N LEU A 267 -11.99 -1.28 -18.78
CA LEU A 267 -11.11 -0.99 -19.92
C LEU A 267 -10.40 -2.25 -20.45
N SER A 268 -9.88 -3.10 -19.57
CA SER A 268 -9.24 -4.38 -19.96
C SER A 268 -10.26 -5.33 -20.63
N MET A 269 -11.46 -5.48 -20.07
CA MET A 269 -12.53 -6.27 -20.69
C MET A 269 -12.95 -5.74 -22.07
N ARG A 270 -13.02 -4.42 -22.23
CA ARG A 270 -13.32 -3.78 -23.52
C ARG A 270 -12.22 -4.08 -24.55
N ASN A 271 -10.95 -3.97 -24.16
CA ASN A 271 -9.82 -4.33 -25.02
C ASN A 271 -9.84 -5.82 -25.40
N ALA A 272 -10.10 -6.71 -24.44
CA ALA A 272 -10.25 -8.14 -24.70
C ALA A 272 -11.41 -8.45 -25.67
N ALA A 273 -12.55 -7.76 -25.53
CA ALA A 273 -13.68 -7.90 -26.45
C ALA A 273 -13.33 -7.42 -27.86
N LEU A 274 -12.67 -6.27 -28.01
CA LEU A 274 -12.21 -5.75 -29.30
C LEU A 274 -11.21 -6.68 -29.99
N ASN A 275 -10.25 -7.22 -29.23
CA ASN A 275 -9.27 -8.18 -29.74
C ASN A 275 -9.92 -9.52 -30.12
N GLY A 276 -10.87 -10.01 -29.30
CA GLY A 276 -11.64 -11.21 -29.63
C GLY A 276 -12.50 -11.05 -30.89
N GLU A 277 -13.08 -9.87 -31.12
CA GLU A 277 -13.81 -9.55 -32.35
C GLU A 277 -12.93 -9.69 -33.58
N ILE A 278 -11.76 -9.04 -33.59
CA ILE A 278 -10.86 -9.08 -34.75
C ILE A 278 -10.21 -10.45 -34.95
N GLN A 279 -9.94 -11.20 -33.87
CA GLN A 279 -9.46 -12.59 -33.93
C GLN A 279 -10.49 -13.49 -34.61
N LYS A 280 -11.78 -13.41 -34.24
CA LYS A 280 -12.85 -14.17 -34.89
C LYS A 280 -12.94 -13.86 -36.39
N ILE A 281 -12.79 -12.60 -36.77
CA ILE A 281 -12.82 -12.16 -38.18
C ILE A 281 -11.61 -12.71 -38.93
N ALA A 282 -10.41 -12.62 -38.37
CA ALA A 282 -9.17 -13.09 -38.99
C ALA A 282 -9.17 -14.60 -39.22
N HIS A 283 -9.55 -15.37 -38.19
CA HIS A 283 -9.54 -16.84 -38.22
C HIS A 283 -10.81 -17.45 -38.81
N GLY A 284 -11.76 -16.64 -39.29
CA GLY A 284 -12.96 -17.12 -40.00
C GLY A 284 -13.94 -17.94 -39.16
N VAL A 285 -13.90 -17.82 -37.84
CA VAL A 285 -14.77 -18.59 -36.92
C VAL A 285 -16.13 -17.90 -36.83
N GLU A 286 -17.13 -18.43 -37.56
CA GLU A 286 -18.54 -18.05 -37.36
C GLU A 286 -19.07 -18.62 -36.02
N ASP A 287 -19.88 -17.84 -35.31
CA ASP A 287 -20.28 -18.09 -33.92
C ASP A 287 -21.22 -19.31 -33.75
N ASP A 288 -21.00 -20.02 -32.62
CA ASP A 288 -22.02 -20.61 -31.71
C ASP A 288 -21.99 -22.11 -31.34
N THR A 289 -20.87 -22.86 -31.42
CA THR A 289 -20.80 -24.16 -30.68
C THR A 289 -19.48 -24.57 -30.01
N GLN A 290 -18.38 -23.81 -30.07
CA GLN A 290 -17.15 -24.18 -29.34
C GLN A 290 -16.48 -22.98 -28.67
N LYS A 291 -16.90 -22.66 -27.44
CA LYS A 291 -16.29 -21.60 -26.62
C LYS A 291 -14.90 -21.93 -26.05
N ASP A 292 -14.43 -23.17 -26.18
CA ASP A 292 -13.24 -23.65 -25.46
C ASP A 292 -12.12 -24.25 -26.34
N LYS A 293 -12.11 -23.99 -27.66
CA LYS A 293 -10.99 -24.39 -28.51
C LYS A 293 -10.38 -23.18 -29.22
N LYS A 294 -9.08 -22.97 -28.99
CA LYS A 294 -8.25 -22.19 -29.92
C LYS A 294 -8.46 -22.75 -31.35
N PRO A 295 -8.57 -21.91 -32.38
CA PRO A 295 -8.65 -22.35 -33.76
C PRO A 295 -7.51 -23.33 -34.07
N ASP A 296 -7.77 -24.34 -34.89
CA ASP A 296 -6.75 -25.31 -35.29
C ASP A 296 -5.75 -24.62 -36.24
N LYS A 297 -4.47 -25.05 -36.22
CA LYS A 297 -3.31 -24.39 -36.86
C LYS A 297 -3.28 -24.45 -38.41
N GLY A 298 -4.44 -24.41 -39.07
CA GLY A 298 -4.59 -24.58 -40.52
C GLY A 298 -5.45 -23.53 -41.23
N ASP A 299 -6.08 -22.61 -40.50
CA ASP A 299 -6.99 -21.64 -41.11
C ASP A 299 -6.21 -20.44 -41.67
N THR A 300 -6.30 -20.24 -42.98
CA THR A 300 -5.72 -19.08 -43.66
C THR A 300 -6.43 -17.80 -43.25
N ILE A 301 -5.69 -16.81 -42.76
CA ILE A 301 -6.19 -15.49 -42.37
C ILE A 301 -7.04 -14.85 -43.49
N ASP A 302 -8.24 -14.38 -43.16
CA ASP A 302 -9.13 -13.66 -44.08
C ASP A 302 -8.69 -12.21 -44.28
N TRP A 303 -7.63 -12.03 -45.09
CA TRP A 303 -7.06 -10.71 -45.40
C TRP A 303 -8.07 -9.74 -46.01
N LYS A 304 -9.06 -10.23 -46.75
CA LYS A 304 -10.05 -9.38 -47.42
C LYS A 304 -10.90 -8.65 -46.37
N LYS A 305 -11.46 -9.39 -45.41
CA LYS A 305 -12.25 -8.77 -44.32
C LYS A 305 -11.40 -7.84 -43.45
N LEU A 306 -10.15 -8.22 -43.16
CA LEU A 306 -9.25 -7.36 -42.39
C LEU A 306 -8.98 -6.03 -43.11
N LYS A 307 -8.71 -6.06 -44.42
CA LYS A 307 -8.47 -4.86 -45.22
C LYS A 307 -9.71 -3.97 -45.34
N GLU A 308 -10.91 -4.56 -45.43
CA GLU A 308 -12.18 -3.81 -45.40
C GLU A 308 -12.38 -3.02 -44.10
N ILE A 309 -11.91 -3.55 -42.95
CA ILE A 309 -11.94 -2.85 -41.66
C ILE A 309 -10.88 -1.75 -41.64
N ASN A 310 -9.65 -2.09 -41.99
CA ASN A 310 -8.55 -1.14 -42.01
C ASN A 310 -7.45 -1.56 -43.00
N GLU A 311 -7.29 -0.78 -44.06
CA GLU A 311 -6.26 -0.95 -45.09
C GLU A 311 -4.82 -0.93 -44.54
N GLU A 312 -4.60 -0.36 -43.35
CA GLU A 312 -3.29 -0.29 -42.68
C GLU A 312 -2.93 -1.56 -41.88
N ILE A 313 -3.80 -2.58 -41.86
CA ILE A 313 -3.44 -3.91 -41.34
C ILE A 313 -2.52 -4.59 -42.35
N VAL A 314 -1.24 -4.75 -42.03
CA VAL A 314 -0.19 -5.26 -42.94
C VAL A 314 0.29 -6.67 -42.62
N GLY A 315 -0.07 -7.19 -41.45
CA GLY A 315 0.24 -8.56 -41.06
C GLY A 315 -0.58 -9.04 -39.88
N TRP A 316 -0.27 -10.24 -39.42
CA TRP A 316 -0.86 -10.88 -38.25
C TRP A 316 0.24 -11.61 -37.50
N ILE A 317 0.30 -11.45 -36.18
CA ILE A 317 1.32 -12.07 -35.34
C ILE A 317 0.67 -12.99 -34.30
N GLU A 318 1.23 -14.19 -34.17
CA GLU A 318 0.79 -15.18 -33.20
C GLU A 318 1.98 -15.82 -32.48
N MET A 319 1.83 -16.08 -31.18
CA MET A 319 2.80 -16.85 -30.39
C MET A 319 2.11 -17.86 -29.49
N ASP A 320 2.48 -19.14 -29.64
CA ASP A 320 1.99 -20.22 -28.80
C ASP A 320 2.22 -19.96 -27.30
N ASN A 321 1.30 -20.44 -26.46
CA ASN A 321 1.34 -20.28 -24.99
C ASN A 321 1.37 -18.82 -24.49
N THR A 322 0.96 -17.88 -25.35
CA THR A 322 0.77 -16.47 -25.01
C THR A 322 -0.62 -15.99 -25.42
N GLN A 323 -0.95 -14.74 -25.05
CA GLN A 323 -2.09 -13.99 -25.58
C GLN A 323 -1.80 -13.26 -26.91
N VAL A 324 -0.57 -13.35 -27.44
CA VAL A 324 -0.18 -12.74 -28.72
C VAL A 324 -0.89 -13.46 -29.86
N ASP A 325 -1.92 -12.80 -30.38
CA ASP A 325 -2.73 -13.19 -31.55
C ASP A 325 -3.43 -11.92 -32.05
N TYR A 326 -2.72 -11.09 -32.81
CA TYR A 326 -3.11 -9.71 -33.10
C TYR A 326 -2.83 -9.27 -34.54
N PRO A 327 -3.64 -8.35 -35.10
CA PRO A 327 -3.29 -7.66 -36.34
C PRO A 327 -2.07 -6.76 -36.11
N VAL A 328 -1.22 -6.69 -37.13
CA VAL A 328 -0.06 -5.81 -37.15
C VAL A 328 -0.33 -4.67 -38.12
N LEU A 329 -0.26 -3.44 -37.62
CA LEU A 329 -0.61 -2.23 -38.37
C LEU A 329 0.63 -1.43 -38.79
N TYR A 330 0.50 -0.65 -39.86
CA TYR A 330 1.55 0.25 -40.33
C TYR A 330 0.95 1.56 -40.82
N HIS A 331 1.31 2.67 -40.17
CA HIS A 331 0.87 4.00 -40.57
C HIS A 331 1.99 4.71 -41.36
N LYS A 332 1.70 5.07 -42.61
CA LYS A 332 2.69 5.68 -43.51
C LYS A 332 3.19 7.05 -43.03
N GLY A 333 2.40 7.75 -42.21
CA GLY A 333 2.75 9.06 -41.65
C GLY A 333 3.63 9.00 -40.41
N ASP A 334 3.97 7.81 -39.92
CA ASP A 334 4.78 7.67 -38.70
C ASP A 334 6.22 8.16 -38.91
N ASP A 335 6.77 8.76 -37.87
CA ASP A 335 8.14 9.24 -37.83
C ASP A 335 8.77 9.04 -36.44
N ARG A 336 9.91 9.68 -36.20
CA ARG A 336 10.61 9.57 -34.92
C ARG A 336 9.82 10.12 -33.72
N ASN A 337 8.98 11.13 -33.96
CA ASN A 337 8.27 11.89 -32.93
C ASN A 337 6.83 11.43 -32.76
N TYR A 338 6.23 10.82 -33.78
CA TYR A 338 4.83 10.40 -33.78
C TYR A 338 4.65 8.99 -34.35
N GLN A 339 3.89 8.17 -33.60
CA GLN A 339 3.57 6.79 -33.93
C GLN A 339 2.06 6.59 -33.72
N PHE A 340 1.28 6.56 -34.79
CA PHE A 340 -0.18 6.64 -34.75
C PHE A 340 -0.79 5.50 -33.91
N TYR A 341 -0.39 4.26 -34.17
CA TYR A 341 -0.95 3.07 -33.50
C TYR A 341 -0.40 2.82 -32.09
N LEU A 342 0.44 3.72 -31.57
CA LEU A 342 0.80 3.70 -30.14
C LEU A 342 -0.41 4.00 -29.25
N SER A 343 -1.39 4.76 -29.75
CA SER A 343 -2.58 5.19 -28.98
C SER A 343 -3.90 5.00 -29.73
N HIS A 344 -3.91 4.15 -30.76
CA HIS A 344 -5.11 3.85 -31.54
C HIS A 344 -5.24 2.34 -31.75
N ASN A 345 -6.47 1.84 -31.70
CA ASN A 345 -6.79 0.43 -31.97
C ASN A 345 -6.86 0.15 -33.49
N TYR A 346 -7.14 -1.11 -33.86
CA TYR A 346 -7.22 -1.51 -35.27
C TYR A 346 -8.33 -0.82 -36.08
N LYS A 347 -9.32 -0.21 -35.42
CA LYS A 347 -10.40 0.61 -36.02
C LYS A 347 -10.04 2.09 -36.13
N LYS A 348 -8.83 2.48 -35.72
CA LYS A 348 -8.32 3.87 -35.64
C LYS A 348 -8.98 4.73 -34.56
N ASP A 349 -9.72 4.14 -33.64
CA ASP A 349 -10.24 4.86 -32.48
C ASP A 349 -9.14 5.02 -31.42
N TRP A 350 -9.17 6.12 -30.67
CA TRP A 350 -8.25 6.32 -29.56
C TRP A 350 -8.40 5.19 -28.53
N ASP A 351 -7.28 4.55 -28.19
CA ASP A 351 -7.24 3.49 -27.21
C ASP A 351 -5.90 3.49 -26.45
N SER A 352 -5.96 3.50 -25.12
CA SER A 352 -4.77 3.50 -24.26
C SER A 352 -3.95 2.21 -24.38
N PHE A 353 -4.56 1.12 -24.87
CA PHE A 353 -3.86 -0.14 -25.16
C PHE A 353 -3.14 -0.12 -26.50
N GLY A 354 -3.45 0.85 -27.37
CA GLY A 354 -2.89 0.98 -28.72
C GLY A 354 -3.16 -0.25 -29.60
N SER A 355 -2.25 -0.53 -30.52
CA SER A 355 -2.23 -1.75 -31.33
C SER A 355 -0.83 -2.35 -31.40
N ILE A 356 -0.70 -3.51 -32.05
CA ILE A 356 0.61 -4.02 -32.50
C ILE A 356 0.95 -3.35 -33.84
N PHE A 357 2.13 -2.73 -33.96
CA PHE A 357 2.45 -1.90 -35.13
C PHE A 357 3.92 -1.95 -35.56
N LEU A 358 4.18 -1.71 -36.85
CA LEU A 358 5.53 -1.64 -37.42
C LEU A 358 6.22 -0.33 -37.03
N ASP A 359 7.52 -0.40 -36.75
CA ASP A 359 8.37 0.77 -36.56
C ASP A 359 8.47 1.59 -37.86
N TYR A 360 8.38 2.92 -37.78
CA TYR A 360 8.56 3.84 -38.91
C TYR A 360 9.87 3.64 -39.70
N ARG A 361 10.93 3.09 -39.07
CA ARG A 361 12.21 2.76 -39.72
C ARG A 361 12.16 1.55 -40.63
N CYS A 362 11.09 0.75 -40.59
CA CYS A 362 10.82 -0.28 -41.59
C CYS A 362 10.34 0.39 -42.89
N THR A 363 11.26 1.05 -43.60
CA THR A 363 10.93 1.89 -44.76
C THR A 363 10.36 1.09 -45.94
N LYS A 364 10.57 -0.24 -45.95
CA LYS A 364 9.97 -1.18 -46.90
C LYS A 364 8.77 -1.93 -46.31
N GLY A 365 8.23 -1.48 -45.18
CA GLY A 365 7.11 -2.12 -44.50
C GLY A 365 7.45 -3.57 -44.08
N THR A 366 6.60 -4.51 -44.47
CA THR A 366 6.80 -5.95 -44.19
C THR A 366 7.85 -6.61 -45.08
N ASP A 367 8.39 -5.91 -46.09
CA ASP A 367 9.48 -6.39 -46.95
C ASP A 367 10.88 -5.92 -46.45
N SER A 368 10.97 -5.28 -45.28
CA SER A 368 12.25 -4.92 -44.66
C SER A 368 13.01 -6.17 -44.21
N LYS A 369 14.35 -6.14 -44.30
CA LYS A 369 15.24 -7.27 -43.93
C LYS A 369 15.07 -7.70 -42.46
N ASN A 370 14.75 -6.74 -41.59
CA ASN A 370 14.29 -6.97 -40.22
C ASN A 370 12.99 -6.20 -39.98
N VAL A 371 11.86 -6.87 -39.81
CA VAL A 371 10.58 -6.21 -39.52
C VAL A 371 10.49 -5.95 -38.02
N VAL A 372 10.62 -4.68 -37.63
CA VAL A 372 10.56 -4.25 -36.23
C VAL A 372 9.11 -3.92 -35.87
N ILE A 373 8.59 -4.59 -34.84
CA ILE A 373 7.20 -4.54 -34.40
C ILE A 373 7.16 -4.12 -32.92
N HIS A 374 6.29 -3.17 -32.60
CA HIS A 374 6.07 -2.67 -31.25
C HIS A 374 4.69 -3.04 -30.73
N GLY A 375 4.60 -3.13 -29.42
CA GLY A 375 3.33 -3.31 -28.70
C GLY A 375 3.51 -2.90 -27.24
N HIS A 376 2.44 -2.38 -26.64
CA HIS A 376 2.45 -2.04 -25.23
C HIS A 376 2.66 -3.27 -24.36
N HIS A 377 3.29 -3.07 -23.21
CA HIS A 377 3.29 -4.05 -22.13
C HIS A 377 2.11 -3.74 -21.23
N ILE A 378 1.10 -4.60 -21.27
CA ILE A 378 -0.07 -4.52 -20.39
C ILE A 378 0.04 -5.61 -19.32
N GLN A 379 -0.24 -5.23 -18.07
CA GLN A 379 -0.03 -6.11 -16.91
C GLN A 379 -0.90 -7.38 -16.92
N ASP A 380 -2.03 -7.36 -17.62
CA ASP A 380 -2.90 -8.54 -17.80
C ASP A 380 -2.36 -9.55 -18.84
N GLY A 381 -1.21 -9.26 -19.45
CA GLY A 381 -0.53 -10.10 -20.44
C GLY A 381 -0.97 -9.85 -21.88
N SER A 382 -1.99 -9.01 -22.11
CA SER A 382 -2.41 -8.62 -23.46
C SER A 382 -1.34 -7.79 -24.18
N MET A 383 -1.53 -7.63 -25.49
CA MET A 383 -0.56 -6.96 -26.38
C MET A 383 0.79 -7.68 -26.32
N PHE A 384 1.89 -6.99 -26.01
CA PHE A 384 3.21 -7.63 -25.84
C PHE A 384 3.58 -7.84 -24.36
N GLY A 385 2.62 -7.76 -23.43
CA GLY A 385 2.89 -8.01 -22.01
C GLY A 385 3.47 -9.39 -21.73
N ASP A 386 2.98 -10.42 -22.43
CA ASP A 386 3.47 -11.79 -22.32
C ASP A 386 4.93 -11.99 -22.77
N LEU A 387 5.55 -11.04 -23.49
CA LEU A 387 6.98 -11.12 -23.80
C LEU A 387 7.86 -11.07 -22.54
N LEU A 388 7.37 -10.54 -21.42
CA LEU A 388 8.11 -10.58 -20.15
C LEU A 388 8.16 -11.96 -19.53
N LYS A 389 7.35 -12.92 -19.98
CA LYS A 389 7.41 -14.32 -19.53
C LYS A 389 8.72 -15.01 -19.92
N TYR A 390 9.49 -14.48 -20.88
CA TYR A 390 10.87 -14.90 -21.13
C TYR A 390 11.85 -14.53 -19.99
N GLY A 391 11.36 -13.84 -18.95
CA GLY A 391 12.11 -13.52 -17.74
C GLY A 391 12.69 -12.11 -17.72
N GLY A 392 13.08 -11.70 -16.51
CA GLY A 392 13.77 -10.43 -16.25
C GLY A 392 15.27 -10.55 -16.52
N THR A 393 16.09 -10.20 -15.54
CA THR A 393 17.56 -10.33 -15.62
C THR A 393 18.07 -11.77 -15.50
N THR A 394 17.24 -12.70 -15.05
CA THR A 394 17.60 -14.12 -14.85
C THR A 394 17.23 -15.03 -16.02
N GLY A 395 16.35 -14.57 -16.91
CA GLY A 395 15.72 -15.40 -17.95
C GLY A 395 14.76 -16.47 -17.40
N ASP A 396 13.85 -16.94 -18.25
CA ASP A 396 13.00 -18.11 -18.02
C ASP A 396 13.18 -19.09 -19.20
N LEU A 397 14.10 -20.04 -19.00
CA LEU A 397 14.44 -21.02 -20.03
C LEU A 397 13.29 -22.00 -20.31
N ASP A 398 12.46 -22.30 -19.30
CA ASP A 398 11.34 -23.23 -19.47
C ASP A 398 10.24 -22.61 -20.32
N PHE A 399 10.00 -21.30 -20.17
CA PHE A 399 9.11 -20.57 -21.06
C PHE A 399 9.66 -20.52 -22.49
N TYR A 400 10.95 -20.20 -22.69
CA TYR A 400 11.57 -20.25 -24.03
C TYR A 400 11.38 -21.60 -24.72
N LYS A 401 11.59 -22.71 -23.98
CA LYS A 401 11.43 -24.06 -24.52
C LYS A 401 9.98 -24.36 -24.96
N LYS A 402 8.99 -23.73 -24.34
CA LYS A 402 7.56 -23.87 -24.69
C LYS A 402 7.14 -22.96 -25.84
N THR A 403 7.80 -21.81 -26.00
CA THR A 403 7.50 -20.83 -27.04
C THR A 403 8.78 -20.41 -27.78
N PRO A 404 9.39 -21.31 -28.59
CA PRO A 404 10.64 -21.01 -29.29
C PRO A 404 10.43 -20.35 -30.67
N THR A 405 9.18 -20.21 -31.11
CA THR A 405 8.79 -19.73 -32.44
C THR A 405 7.70 -18.67 -32.38
N ILE A 406 7.62 -17.87 -33.44
CA ILE A 406 6.62 -16.83 -33.67
C ILE A 406 6.05 -17.05 -35.07
N GLU A 407 4.73 -17.00 -35.23
CA GLU A 407 4.12 -16.94 -36.56
C GLU A 407 3.87 -15.47 -36.90
N PHE A 408 4.31 -15.04 -38.08
CA PHE A 408 4.05 -13.73 -38.62
C PHE A 408 3.66 -13.85 -40.08
N ASP A 409 2.37 -13.65 -40.33
CA ASP A 409 1.76 -13.77 -41.64
C ASP A 409 1.51 -12.39 -42.24
N THR A 410 1.60 -12.30 -43.56
CA THR A 410 1.29 -11.10 -44.33
C THR A 410 0.34 -11.48 -45.47
N PRO A 411 -0.33 -10.51 -46.12
CA PRO A 411 -1.13 -10.80 -47.32
C PRO A 411 -0.35 -11.49 -48.45
N LYS A 412 0.99 -11.39 -48.45
CA LYS A 412 1.85 -11.96 -49.50
C LYS A 412 2.37 -13.36 -49.16
N SER A 413 2.62 -13.65 -47.88
CA SER A 413 3.24 -14.89 -47.45
C SER A 413 2.98 -15.17 -45.98
N GLN A 414 2.83 -16.46 -45.66
CA GLN A 414 2.87 -16.96 -44.29
C GLN A 414 4.31 -17.22 -43.84
N GLY A 415 4.59 -17.05 -42.55
CA GLY A 415 5.96 -17.10 -42.06
C GLY A 415 6.08 -17.61 -40.62
N THR A 416 6.79 -18.72 -40.45
CA THR A 416 7.27 -19.15 -39.13
C THR A 416 8.65 -18.58 -38.88
N TYR A 417 8.89 -18.03 -37.69
CA TYR A 417 10.14 -17.43 -37.27
C TYR A 417 10.66 -18.12 -36.01
N LYS A 418 11.93 -18.53 -36.00
CA LYS A 418 12.60 -19.17 -34.86
C LYS A 418 13.34 -18.13 -34.04
N ILE A 419 13.11 -18.09 -32.73
CA ILE A 419 13.73 -17.09 -31.85
C ILE A 419 15.24 -17.33 -31.77
N ILE A 420 15.99 -16.28 -32.08
CA ILE A 420 17.46 -16.27 -32.07
C ILE A 420 18.02 -15.49 -30.88
N SER A 421 17.23 -14.58 -30.31
CA SER A 421 17.61 -13.82 -29.13
C SER A 421 16.39 -13.26 -28.41
N VAL A 422 16.40 -13.33 -27.08
CA VAL A 422 15.60 -12.47 -26.21
C VAL A 422 16.56 -11.67 -25.35
N PHE A 423 16.43 -10.34 -25.26
CA PHE A 423 17.31 -9.51 -24.46
C PHE A 423 16.62 -8.30 -23.83
N LYS A 424 17.27 -7.68 -22.84
CA LYS A 424 16.85 -6.39 -22.28
C LYS A 424 17.82 -5.30 -22.69
N THR A 425 17.28 -4.11 -22.98
CA THR A 425 18.11 -2.96 -23.37
C THR A 425 17.60 -1.67 -22.76
N ASN A 426 18.50 -0.73 -22.55
CA ASN A 426 18.17 0.65 -22.19
C ASN A 426 17.66 1.41 -23.40
N THR A 427 16.95 2.50 -23.15
CA THR A 427 16.68 3.56 -24.16
C THR A 427 17.24 4.92 -23.74
N LEU A 428 17.66 5.06 -22.48
CA LEU A 428 18.27 6.27 -21.93
C LEU A 428 19.80 6.22 -22.06
N SER A 429 20.41 7.28 -22.60
CA SER A 429 21.87 7.39 -22.71
C SER A 429 22.59 7.43 -21.37
N THR A 430 21.93 7.90 -20.30
CA THR A 430 22.46 7.87 -18.92
C THR A 430 22.66 6.46 -18.38
N GLN A 431 22.06 5.45 -19.02
CA GLN A 431 22.18 4.04 -18.64
C GLN A 431 23.26 3.29 -19.42
N GLY A 432 24.05 4.02 -20.23
CA GLY A 432 25.11 3.49 -21.07
C GLY A 432 24.82 3.66 -22.56
N GLU A 433 25.78 3.22 -23.37
CA GLU A 433 25.68 3.16 -24.82
C GLU A 433 24.40 2.44 -25.24
N PHE A 434 23.57 3.11 -26.05
CA PHE A 434 22.35 2.54 -26.59
C PHE A 434 22.69 1.62 -27.77
N PHE A 435 22.31 0.34 -27.66
CA PHE A 435 22.32 -0.55 -28.81
C PHE A 435 21.08 -0.28 -29.67
N ASN A 436 21.28 0.28 -30.86
CA ASN A 436 20.19 0.51 -31.79
C ASN A 436 19.69 -0.80 -32.41
N TYR A 437 18.76 -1.47 -31.71
CA TYR A 437 18.16 -2.72 -32.17
C TYR A 437 17.05 -2.53 -33.22
N MET A 438 16.58 -1.29 -33.39
CA MET A 438 15.45 -0.93 -34.23
C MET A 438 15.93 -0.52 -35.64
N VAL A 439 16.59 -1.46 -36.31
CA VAL A 439 17.15 -1.29 -37.66
C VAL A 439 16.36 -2.21 -38.60
N GLY A 440 15.73 -1.63 -39.62
CA GLY A 440 14.90 -2.39 -40.58
C GLY A 440 15.65 -2.89 -41.82
N ASP A 441 16.65 -2.12 -42.25
CA ASP A 441 17.41 -2.35 -43.48
C ASP A 441 18.90 -2.09 -43.22
N PHE A 442 19.76 -2.79 -43.95
CA PHE A 442 21.21 -2.83 -43.73
C PHE A 442 21.97 -2.38 -44.98
N GLN A 443 23.17 -1.84 -44.80
CA GLN A 443 24.00 -1.36 -45.91
C GLN A 443 24.46 -2.50 -46.82
N ASN A 444 24.81 -3.64 -46.20
CA ASN A 444 25.31 -4.85 -46.83
C ASN A 444 25.31 -6.01 -45.82
N GLU A 445 25.76 -7.18 -46.24
CA GLU A 445 25.75 -8.42 -45.45
C GLU A 445 26.63 -8.30 -44.20
N LYS A 446 27.77 -7.61 -44.29
CA LYS A 446 28.63 -7.38 -43.13
C LYS A 446 27.94 -6.54 -42.05
N ASP A 447 27.20 -5.49 -42.45
CA ASP A 447 26.41 -4.66 -41.53
C ASP A 447 25.31 -5.48 -40.84
N PHE A 448 24.60 -6.31 -41.62
CA PHE A 448 23.58 -7.22 -41.11
C PHE A 448 24.15 -8.25 -40.12
N MET A 449 25.27 -8.90 -40.45
CA MET A 449 25.87 -9.91 -39.56
C MET A 449 26.48 -9.28 -38.30
N ASN A 450 26.97 -8.04 -38.36
CA ASN A 450 27.34 -7.26 -37.18
C ASN A 450 26.14 -6.96 -36.28
N TYR A 451 24.98 -6.66 -36.85
CA TYR A 451 23.73 -6.50 -36.10
C TYR A 451 23.32 -7.81 -35.42
N VAL A 452 23.30 -8.92 -36.16
CA VAL A 452 22.95 -10.25 -35.63
C VAL A 452 23.87 -10.64 -34.49
N TYR A 453 25.19 -10.43 -34.63
CA TYR A 453 26.15 -10.66 -33.56
C TYR A 453 25.81 -9.86 -32.30
N ASN A 454 25.55 -8.55 -32.46
CA ASN A 454 25.19 -7.69 -31.34
C ASN A 454 23.88 -8.11 -30.65
N VAL A 455 22.91 -8.61 -31.41
CA VAL A 455 21.66 -9.19 -30.88
C VAL A 455 21.93 -10.47 -30.09
N ARG A 456 22.82 -11.35 -30.58
CA ARG A 456 23.14 -12.64 -29.97
C ARG A 456 23.86 -12.53 -28.64
N ILE A 457 24.91 -11.72 -28.56
CA ILE A 457 25.69 -11.55 -27.33
C ILE A 457 24.89 -10.92 -26.18
N ARG A 458 23.77 -10.28 -26.49
CA ARG A 458 22.84 -9.68 -25.52
C ARG A 458 21.75 -10.65 -25.07
N SER A 459 21.64 -11.82 -25.69
CA SER A 459 20.53 -12.72 -25.40
C SER A 459 20.62 -13.32 -24.00
N LEU A 460 19.48 -13.44 -23.33
CA LEU A 460 19.27 -14.24 -22.12
C LEU A 460 19.52 -15.73 -22.35
N PHE A 461 19.44 -16.20 -23.60
CA PHE A 461 19.49 -17.61 -23.96
C PHE A 461 20.51 -17.88 -25.05
N ASN A 462 21.14 -19.04 -24.98
CA ASN A 462 21.83 -19.63 -26.13
C ASN A 462 20.79 -20.38 -26.97
N CYS A 463 20.25 -19.69 -27.98
CA CYS A 463 19.21 -20.23 -28.87
C CYS A 463 19.84 -21.14 -29.97
N PRO A 464 19.45 -22.42 -30.07
CA PRO A 464 20.04 -23.39 -31.00
C PRO A 464 19.45 -23.24 -32.42
N VAL A 465 19.63 -22.06 -33.00
CA VAL A 465 19.15 -21.66 -34.31
C VAL A 465 20.30 -20.98 -35.00
N ASP A 466 20.62 -21.33 -36.24
CA ASP A 466 21.63 -20.64 -37.04
C ASP A 466 21.06 -19.40 -37.74
N VAL A 467 21.92 -18.44 -38.11
CA VAL A 467 21.57 -17.25 -38.88
C VAL A 467 22.71 -16.92 -39.84
N ASN A 468 22.38 -16.69 -41.10
CA ASN A 468 23.27 -16.33 -42.19
C ASN A 468 22.83 -15.02 -42.85
N GLU A 469 23.69 -14.47 -43.71
CA GLU A 469 23.56 -13.17 -44.35
C GLU A 469 22.30 -12.99 -45.23
N ASP A 470 21.78 -14.08 -45.78
CA ASP A 470 20.60 -14.10 -46.65
C ASP A 470 19.28 -14.19 -45.88
N ASP A 471 19.31 -14.53 -44.59
CA ASP A 471 18.11 -14.68 -43.77
C ASP A 471 17.35 -13.37 -43.49
N GLU A 472 16.07 -13.48 -43.18
CA GLU A 472 15.18 -12.37 -42.79
C GLU A 472 14.82 -12.47 -41.31
N LEU A 473 14.65 -11.32 -40.64
CA LEU A 473 14.34 -11.24 -39.22
C LEU A 473 13.01 -10.56 -38.94
N ILE A 474 12.44 -10.85 -37.78
CA ILE A 474 11.47 -10.02 -37.08
C ILE A 474 12.03 -9.63 -35.72
N THR A 475 11.66 -8.45 -35.24
CA THR A 475 12.04 -7.94 -33.92
C THR A 475 10.82 -7.43 -33.19
N LEU A 476 10.44 -8.04 -32.07
CA LEU A 476 9.36 -7.59 -31.20
C LEU A 476 9.92 -6.75 -30.05
N SER A 477 9.29 -5.64 -29.73
CA SER A 477 9.78 -4.68 -28.76
C SER A 477 8.67 -4.18 -27.83
N THR A 478 8.90 -4.25 -26.52
CA THR A 478 7.96 -3.75 -25.51
C THR A 478 8.67 -3.19 -24.28
N CYS A 479 7.96 -2.39 -23.47
CA CYS A 479 8.47 -1.83 -22.21
C CYS A 479 8.82 -2.92 -21.19
N SER A 480 9.93 -2.75 -20.48
CA SER A 480 10.28 -3.58 -19.32
C SER A 480 10.68 -2.71 -18.13
N TYR A 481 10.58 -3.28 -16.93
CA TYR A 481 10.58 -2.52 -15.67
C TYR A 481 11.70 -2.92 -14.71
N GLU A 482 12.72 -3.63 -15.19
CA GLU A 482 13.94 -3.92 -14.41
C GLU A 482 14.72 -2.63 -14.11
N PHE A 483 14.70 -1.68 -15.04
CA PHE A 483 15.14 -0.30 -14.86
C PHE A 483 14.25 0.64 -15.65
N THR A 484 14.25 1.93 -15.30
CA THR A 484 13.46 2.96 -15.98
C THR A 484 13.71 2.95 -17.49
N ASN A 485 12.63 2.93 -18.29
CA ASN A 485 12.68 2.97 -19.76
C ASN A 485 13.49 1.84 -20.43
N TRP A 486 13.59 0.68 -19.77
CA TRP A 486 14.09 -0.52 -20.42
C TRP A 486 13.06 -1.11 -21.40
N ARG A 487 13.58 -1.97 -22.27
CA ARG A 487 12.80 -2.71 -23.26
C ARG A 487 13.15 -4.18 -23.19
N THR A 488 12.14 -5.04 -23.35
CA THR A 488 12.32 -6.44 -23.73
C THR A 488 12.25 -6.53 -25.24
N VAL A 489 13.25 -7.16 -25.84
CA VAL A 489 13.37 -7.31 -27.29
C VAL A 489 13.49 -8.80 -27.62
N VAL A 490 12.64 -9.29 -28.51
CA VAL A 490 12.66 -10.67 -29.03
C VAL A 490 12.98 -10.61 -30.51
N VAL A 491 14.06 -11.25 -30.94
CA VAL A 491 14.46 -11.31 -32.35
C VAL A 491 14.35 -12.76 -32.82
N ALA A 492 13.73 -12.95 -33.97
CA ALA A 492 13.53 -14.27 -34.57
C ALA A 492 13.84 -14.25 -36.06
N ARG A 493 14.37 -15.38 -36.56
CA ARG A 493 14.76 -15.60 -37.95
C ARG A 493 13.69 -16.38 -38.68
N LYS A 494 13.31 -15.94 -39.87
CA LYS A 494 12.37 -16.64 -40.75
C LYS A 494 12.90 -18.04 -41.09
N VAL A 495 12.04 -19.05 -41.04
CA VAL A 495 12.37 -20.42 -41.45
C VAL A 495 12.65 -20.43 -42.95
N ARG A 496 13.77 -21.04 -43.36
CA ARG A 496 14.17 -21.15 -44.78
C ARG A 496 13.24 -22.11 -45.52
N VAL A 497 13.16 -21.95 -46.84
CA VAL A 497 12.38 -22.86 -47.70
C VAL A 497 12.92 -24.29 -47.54
N GLY A 498 12.05 -25.23 -47.18
CA GLY A 498 12.40 -26.63 -46.94
C GLY A 498 12.99 -26.93 -45.56
N GLU A 499 13.24 -25.92 -44.73
CA GLU A 499 13.71 -26.10 -43.35
C GLU A 499 12.54 -26.49 -42.42
N SER A 500 12.79 -27.37 -41.45
CA SER A 500 11.80 -27.71 -40.42
C SER A 500 11.43 -26.49 -39.58
N LYS A 501 10.13 -26.29 -39.30
CA LYS A 501 9.64 -25.24 -38.39
C LYS A 501 10.04 -25.46 -36.92
N LYS A 502 10.39 -26.69 -36.52
CA LYS A 502 10.70 -27.02 -35.12
C LYS A 502 12.09 -26.52 -34.70
N VAL A 503 12.21 -26.13 -33.44
CA VAL A 503 13.49 -25.79 -32.78
C VAL A 503 13.90 -26.95 -31.88
N ASP A 504 15.17 -27.35 -31.93
CA ASP A 504 15.74 -28.35 -31.02
C ASP A 504 16.03 -27.72 -29.64
N VAL A 505 14.97 -27.45 -28.90
CA VAL A 505 15.01 -26.74 -27.61
C VAL A 505 15.80 -27.49 -26.51
N SER A 506 16.18 -28.75 -26.75
CA SER A 506 17.05 -29.52 -25.85
C SER A 506 18.47 -28.96 -25.77
N LYS A 507 18.92 -28.28 -26.84
CA LYS A 507 20.21 -27.61 -26.94
C LYS A 507 20.20 -26.18 -26.38
N ALA A 508 19.04 -25.66 -26.00
CA ALA A 508 18.92 -24.32 -25.46
C ALA A 508 19.37 -24.26 -24.00
N SER A 509 20.13 -23.22 -23.65
CA SER A 509 20.56 -22.94 -22.28
C SER A 509 20.40 -21.47 -21.92
N LEU A 510 20.48 -21.13 -20.63
CA LEU A 510 20.73 -19.75 -20.23
C LEU A 510 22.11 -19.32 -20.73
N ASN A 511 22.22 -18.07 -21.14
CA ASN A 511 23.49 -17.45 -21.48
C ASN A 511 24.11 -16.85 -20.22
N ASN A 512 25.34 -17.24 -19.87
CA ASN A 512 26.04 -16.71 -18.70
C ASN A 512 26.94 -15.50 -19.03
N ASN A 513 27.14 -15.20 -20.32
CA ASN A 513 28.03 -14.14 -20.81
C ASN A 513 27.25 -13.00 -21.49
N ILE A 514 26.10 -12.64 -20.90
CA ILE A 514 25.18 -11.65 -21.45
C ILE A 514 25.81 -10.25 -21.40
N VAL A 515 25.78 -9.54 -22.52
CA VAL A 515 26.14 -8.12 -22.56
C VAL A 515 24.94 -7.26 -22.16
N TRP A 516 24.95 -6.75 -20.94
CA TRP A 516 23.93 -5.81 -20.46
C TRP A 516 24.22 -4.33 -20.81
N PRO A 517 23.21 -3.43 -20.72
CA PRO A 517 23.42 -2.00 -20.59
C PRO A 517 24.32 -1.64 -19.40
N GLN A 518 25.04 -0.51 -19.47
CA GLN A 518 26.00 -0.12 -18.41
C GLN A 518 25.37 -0.01 -17.02
N VAL A 519 24.13 0.48 -16.93
CA VAL A 519 23.40 0.64 -15.66
C VAL A 519 23.26 -0.68 -14.89
N TYR A 520 23.20 -1.81 -15.59
CA TYR A 520 23.14 -3.13 -14.95
C TYR A 520 24.39 -3.39 -14.11
N TYR A 521 25.58 -3.19 -14.68
CA TYR A 521 26.85 -3.38 -13.96
C TYR A 521 27.03 -2.35 -12.85
N SER A 522 26.54 -1.13 -13.06
CA SER A 522 26.55 -0.10 -12.01
C SER A 522 25.67 -0.48 -10.80
N ALA A 523 24.56 -1.18 -11.04
CA ALA A 523 23.62 -1.58 -9.99
C ALA A 523 23.97 -2.91 -9.31
N TYR A 524 24.42 -3.90 -10.09
CA TYR A 524 24.64 -5.28 -9.62
C TYR A 524 26.12 -5.66 -9.51
N GLY A 525 27.04 -4.76 -9.87
CA GLY A 525 28.47 -5.02 -9.90
C GLY A 525 28.94 -5.76 -11.16
N GLY A 526 30.26 -5.96 -11.27
CA GLY A 526 30.90 -6.55 -12.45
C GLY A 526 31.44 -5.51 -13.44
N THR A 527 31.96 -5.98 -14.58
CA THR A 527 32.51 -5.12 -15.64
C THR A 527 31.86 -5.50 -16.97
N ARG A 528 31.39 -4.49 -17.71
CA ARG A 528 30.81 -4.70 -19.03
C ARG A 528 31.84 -5.34 -19.96
N PRO A 529 31.56 -6.50 -20.58
CA PRO A 529 32.45 -7.11 -21.55
C PRO A 529 32.72 -6.17 -22.74
N LYS A 530 33.93 -6.23 -23.29
CA LYS A 530 34.26 -5.50 -24.52
C LYS A 530 33.59 -6.18 -25.70
N VAL A 531 32.68 -5.47 -26.36
CA VAL A 531 32.01 -5.92 -27.58
C VAL A 531 32.90 -5.68 -28.79
N THR A 532 33.07 -6.70 -29.64
CA THR A 532 33.74 -6.62 -30.95
C THR A 532 32.73 -6.62 -32.10
N ASP A 533 33.19 -6.74 -33.34
CA ASP A 533 32.34 -7.01 -34.51
C ASP A 533 32.25 -8.52 -34.81
N PHE A 534 31.35 -8.89 -35.73
CA PHE A 534 31.12 -10.28 -36.14
C PHE A 534 32.39 -10.92 -36.72
N CYS A 535 33.10 -10.22 -37.62
CA CYS A 535 34.27 -10.77 -38.31
C CYS A 535 35.38 -11.10 -37.29
N THR A 536 35.65 -10.16 -36.38
CA THR A 536 36.64 -10.36 -35.30
C THR A 536 36.26 -11.53 -34.38
N ALA A 537 34.99 -11.68 -34.01
CA ALA A 537 34.53 -12.77 -33.14
C ALA A 537 34.53 -14.13 -33.86
N TYR A 538 34.14 -14.14 -35.14
CA TYR A 538 34.17 -15.33 -35.99
C TYR A 538 35.59 -15.87 -36.18
N GLU A 539 36.56 -14.99 -36.48
CA GLU A 539 37.97 -15.37 -36.66
C GLU A 539 38.63 -15.89 -35.38
N LYS A 540 38.09 -15.55 -34.21
CA LYS A 540 38.51 -16.10 -32.92
C LYS A 540 37.81 -17.40 -32.53
N GLY A 541 36.84 -17.87 -33.32
CA GLY A 541 36.04 -19.05 -33.00
C GLY A 541 35.05 -18.84 -31.86
N GLU A 542 34.61 -17.60 -31.62
CA GLU A 542 33.64 -17.24 -30.57
C GLU A 542 32.17 -17.41 -31.02
N ILE A 543 31.95 -17.75 -32.30
CA ILE A 543 30.62 -17.88 -32.91
C ILE A 543 30.38 -19.34 -33.31
N ASP A 544 29.36 -19.96 -32.72
CA ASP A 544 28.97 -21.36 -32.94
C ASP A 544 27.64 -21.53 -33.70
N TRP A 545 26.96 -20.42 -34.01
CA TRP A 545 25.65 -20.38 -34.66
C TRP A 545 25.68 -19.94 -36.13
N TYR A 546 26.85 -19.62 -36.68
CA TYR A 546 27.00 -19.24 -38.10
C TYR A 546 27.50 -20.42 -38.92
N ASN A 547 26.90 -20.65 -40.09
CA ASN A 547 27.31 -21.73 -41.01
C ASN A 547 27.35 -21.32 -42.50
N GLY A 548 27.27 -20.00 -42.78
CA GLY A 548 27.42 -19.45 -44.13
C GLY A 548 28.87 -19.42 -44.63
N ASP A 549 29.09 -18.83 -45.80
CA ASP A 549 30.37 -18.90 -46.52
C ASP A 549 31.41 -17.83 -46.13
N TYR A 550 31.00 -16.82 -45.34
CA TYR A 550 31.83 -15.70 -44.87
C TYR A 550 32.50 -14.87 -45.99
N ASP A 551 31.90 -14.83 -47.19
CA ASP A 551 32.47 -14.11 -48.34
C ASP A 551 32.40 -12.56 -48.20
N PHE A 552 31.49 -12.06 -47.37
CA PHE A 552 31.23 -10.64 -47.12
C PHE A 552 32.28 -9.92 -46.26
N LYS A 553 33.28 -10.62 -45.70
CA LYS A 553 34.25 -10.06 -44.73
C LYS A 553 34.97 -8.78 -45.19
N ASN A 554 35.17 -8.65 -46.50
CA ASN A 554 35.86 -7.51 -47.12
C ASN A 554 34.93 -6.32 -47.46
N GLN A 555 33.61 -6.48 -47.28
CA GLN A 555 32.67 -5.38 -47.44
C GLN A 555 32.97 -4.28 -46.41
N LYS A 556 32.73 -3.03 -46.80
CA LYS A 556 32.93 -1.86 -45.92
C LYS A 556 31.58 -1.45 -45.36
N VAL A 557 31.50 -1.25 -44.05
CA VAL A 557 30.35 -0.63 -43.38
C VAL A 557 30.74 0.79 -43.07
N VAL A 558 29.94 1.75 -43.55
CA VAL A 558 30.15 3.16 -43.18
C VAL A 558 29.46 3.35 -41.84
N GLU A 559 30.26 3.57 -40.79
CA GLU A 559 29.69 4.00 -39.51
C GLU A 559 28.94 5.32 -39.73
N PRO A 560 27.67 5.44 -39.33
CA PRO A 560 26.94 6.68 -39.47
C PRO A 560 27.72 7.79 -38.77
N SER A 561 28.11 8.81 -39.54
CA SER A 561 28.83 9.95 -38.98
C SER A 561 27.97 10.57 -37.87
N SER A 562 28.50 10.59 -36.65
CA SER A 562 27.95 11.42 -35.59
C SER A 562 28.18 12.89 -35.96
N SER A 563 27.25 13.47 -36.71
CA SER A 563 27.14 14.90 -36.99
C SER A 563 25.74 15.35 -36.54
N ALA A 564 25.51 16.44 -35.81
CA ALA A 564 26.34 17.58 -35.48
C ALA A 564 25.90 18.23 -34.15
N SER A 565 26.86 18.79 -33.41
CA SER A 565 26.84 20.23 -33.09
C SER A 565 28.25 20.66 -32.71
N GLY A 566 29.01 21.07 -33.73
CA GLY A 566 30.23 21.84 -33.58
C GLY A 566 29.98 23.22 -34.18
N SER A 567 30.09 24.25 -33.35
CA SER A 567 30.33 25.63 -33.78
C SER A 567 31.80 25.92 -33.60
N THR A 568 32.50 26.09 -34.73
CA THR A 568 33.89 26.54 -34.84
C THR A 568 34.02 28.02 -34.50
N ALA A 569 35.05 28.36 -33.72
CA ALA A 569 35.68 29.67 -33.72
C ALA A 569 37.21 29.48 -33.71
N GLY A 570 37.87 30.29 -34.53
CA GLY A 570 39.21 30.06 -35.04
C GLY A 570 40.38 30.48 -34.16
N THR A 571 41.51 29.95 -34.61
CA THR A 571 42.93 30.02 -34.26
C THR A 571 43.51 31.39 -33.87
N THR A 572 44.38 31.40 -32.84
CA THR A 572 45.69 32.10 -32.85
C THR A 572 46.70 31.47 -31.86
N GLY A 573 47.82 30.96 -32.40
CA GLY A 573 49.20 31.27 -31.98
C GLY A 573 49.80 30.81 -30.63
N ALA A 574 50.75 29.87 -30.75
CA ALA A 574 52.11 29.85 -30.18
C ALA A 574 52.41 29.20 -28.80
N ASN A 575 53.16 28.09 -28.89
CA ASN A 575 54.28 27.57 -28.08
C ASN A 575 54.31 27.68 -26.53
N GLY A 576 54.45 26.51 -25.90
CA GLY A 576 55.08 26.33 -24.59
C GLY A 576 55.03 24.88 -24.12
N GLN A 577 56.14 24.14 -24.24
CA GLN A 577 56.34 22.87 -23.54
C GLN A 577 56.43 23.13 -22.03
N THR A 578 55.64 22.41 -21.25
CA THR A 578 56.01 22.04 -19.86
C THR A 578 55.28 20.76 -19.48
N ALA A 579 56.05 19.77 -19.05
CA ALA A 579 55.54 18.52 -18.51
C ALA A 579 55.11 18.70 -17.05
N ALA A 580 54.19 17.81 -16.63
CA ALA A 580 53.71 17.52 -15.27
C ALA A 580 52.53 18.34 -14.72
N GLN A 581 51.32 17.78 -14.88
CA GLN A 581 50.49 17.26 -13.78
C GLN A 581 49.27 16.53 -14.38
N GLN A 582 48.93 15.35 -13.86
CA GLN A 582 47.67 14.69 -14.18
C GLN A 582 46.48 15.56 -13.77
N PRO A 583 45.44 15.75 -14.61
CA PRO A 583 44.15 16.20 -14.13
C PRO A 583 43.29 14.98 -13.79
N THR A 584 43.16 14.68 -12.50
CA THR A 584 41.96 14.04 -11.97
C THR A 584 40.85 15.09 -11.91
N THR A 585 40.10 15.24 -13.00
CA THR A 585 38.83 15.99 -12.97
C THR A 585 37.73 15.10 -13.50
N GLN A 586 36.89 14.60 -12.58
CA GLN A 586 35.61 14.00 -12.93
C GLN A 586 34.85 14.98 -13.83
N ALA A 587 34.47 14.53 -15.03
CA ALA A 587 33.63 15.31 -15.92
C ALA A 587 32.28 15.55 -15.24
N LYS A 588 31.97 16.82 -14.93
CA LYS A 588 30.67 17.22 -14.40
C LYS A 588 29.62 17.05 -15.50
N VAL A 589 28.69 16.13 -15.30
CA VAL A 589 27.56 15.90 -16.22
C VAL A 589 26.49 16.94 -15.91
N TYR A 590 26.05 17.68 -16.93
CA TYR A 590 24.94 18.61 -16.82
C TYR A 590 23.71 18.05 -17.53
N LEU A 591 22.56 18.17 -16.88
CA LEU A 591 21.25 17.70 -17.34
C LEU A 591 20.35 18.90 -17.62
N THR A 592 19.55 18.81 -18.67
CA THR A 592 18.60 19.87 -19.06
C THR A 592 17.29 19.68 -18.31
N VAL A 593 16.90 20.68 -17.53
CA VAL A 593 15.59 20.74 -16.84
C VAL A 593 14.78 21.85 -17.46
N ARG A 594 13.59 21.51 -17.99
CA ARG A 594 12.63 22.46 -18.54
C ARG A 594 11.39 22.52 -17.66
N PHE A 595 11.05 23.72 -17.19
CA PHE A 595 9.76 23.97 -16.55
C PHE A 595 8.78 24.43 -17.62
N LEU A 596 7.64 23.76 -17.70
CA LEU A 596 6.62 24.03 -18.71
C LEU A 596 5.51 24.93 -18.15
N ASN A 597 4.76 25.58 -19.04
CA ASN A 597 3.53 26.29 -18.72
C ASN A 597 2.31 25.35 -18.87
N TYR A 598 1.12 25.82 -18.50
CA TYR A 598 -0.12 25.04 -18.60
C TYR A 598 -0.46 24.60 -20.04
N ASP A 599 0.03 25.32 -21.05
CA ASP A 599 -0.17 25.07 -22.48
C ASP A 599 0.98 24.27 -23.12
N GLY A 600 1.96 23.84 -22.33
CA GLY A 600 3.13 23.09 -22.80
C GLY A 600 4.29 23.96 -23.31
N SER A 601 4.17 25.29 -23.34
CA SER A 601 5.29 26.18 -23.65
C SER A 601 6.37 26.15 -22.57
N VAL A 602 7.63 26.39 -22.93
CA VAL A 602 8.76 26.36 -21.97
C VAL A 602 8.86 27.70 -21.23
N LEU A 603 8.72 27.68 -19.89
CA LEU A 603 8.89 28.85 -19.02
C LEU A 603 10.34 29.10 -18.63
N SER A 604 11.10 28.03 -18.41
CA SER A 604 12.50 28.11 -18.03
C SER A 604 13.23 26.84 -18.41
N GLU A 605 14.41 26.99 -18.98
CA GLU A 605 15.34 25.90 -19.25
C GLU A 605 16.64 26.17 -18.51
N GLN A 606 17.19 25.15 -17.86
CA GLN A 606 18.46 25.26 -17.15
C GLN A 606 19.28 23.97 -17.27
N LYS A 607 20.61 24.13 -17.26
CA LYS A 607 21.56 23.04 -17.17
C LYS A 607 21.98 22.84 -15.72
N VAL A 608 21.58 21.72 -15.13
CA VAL A 608 21.80 21.37 -13.72
C VAL A 608 22.85 20.27 -13.63
N GLU A 609 23.86 20.43 -12.79
CA GLU A 609 24.86 19.38 -12.54
C GLU A 609 24.16 18.14 -11.94
N TYR A 610 24.53 16.95 -12.40
CA TYR A 610 23.96 15.68 -11.95
C TYR A 610 23.97 15.57 -10.42
N GLY A 611 22.81 15.26 -9.84
CA GLY A 611 22.62 15.14 -8.41
C GLY A 611 22.37 16.46 -7.67
N LYS A 612 22.26 17.59 -8.38
CA LYS A 612 21.91 18.90 -7.80
C LYS A 612 20.45 19.27 -8.07
N ALA A 613 19.92 20.18 -7.27
CA ALA A 613 18.56 20.68 -7.44
C ALA A 613 18.45 21.67 -8.60
N ALA A 614 17.36 21.60 -9.36
CA ALA A 614 16.98 22.68 -10.27
C ALA A 614 16.34 23.84 -9.50
N LYS A 615 16.39 25.04 -10.06
CA LYS A 615 15.71 26.21 -9.49
C LYS A 615 14.38 26.44 -10.21
N ALA A 616 13.27 26.26 -9.51
CA ALA A 616 11.94 26.53 -10.08
C ALA A 616 11.79 28.01 -10.49
N PRO A 617 11.15 28.29 -11.64
CA PRO A 617 10.80 29.64 -12.07
C PRO A 617 9.60 30.18 -11.27
N ALA A 618 9.14 31.39 -11.59
CA ALA A 618 7.91 31.92 -11.03
C ALA A 618 6.73 30.98 -11.32
N ASN A 619 5.83 30.86 -10.35
CA ASN A 619 4.66 29.97 -10.46
C ASN A 619 3.81 30.40 -11.68
N PRO A 620 3.50 29.48 -12.60
CA PRO A 620 2.67 29.79 -13.75
C PRO A 620 1.24 30.09 -13.33
N THR A 621 0.58 30.93 -14.12
CA THR A 621 -0.85 31.20 -14.00
C THR A 621 -1.58 30.52 -15.16
N LYS A 622 -2.62 29.75 -14.82
CA LYS A 622 -3.55 29.19 -15.79
C LYS A 622 -4.79 30.10 -15.81
N PRO A 623 -5.25 30.59 -16.98
CA PRO A 623 -6.46 31.39 -17.06
C PRO A 623 -7.68 30.58 -16.61
N SER A 624 -8.60 31.23 -15.91
CA SER A 624 -9.89 30.63 -15.58
C SER A 624 -10.66 30.28 -16.86
N ASP A 625 -11.38 29.16 -16.84
CA ASP A 625 -12.29 28.79 -17.92
C ASP A 625 -13.73 29.15 -17.58
N GLU A 626 -14.69 28.65 -18.37
CA GLU A 626 -16.11 28.89 -18.17
C GLU A 626 -16.59 28.49 -16.78
N PHE A 627 -16.01 27.45 -16.16
CA PHE A 627 -16.51 26.83 -14.94
C PHE A 627 -15.56 26.98 -13.73
N TYR A 628 -14.25 27.05 -13.96
CA TYR A 628 -13.24 26.92 -12.91
C TYR A 628 -12.23 28.05 -12.90
N ASP A 629 -11.87 28.47 -11.68
CA ASP A 629 -10.67 29.24 -11.38
C ASP A 629 -9.53 28.30 -11.01
N TYR A 630 -8.36 28.47 -11.63
CA TYR A 630 -7.20 27.60 -11.41
C TYR A 630 -6.14 28.30 -10.54
N LYS A 631 -5.66 27.61 -9.52
CA LYS A 631 -4.58 28.08 -8.64
C LYS A 631 -3.41 27.12 -8.70
N PHE A 632 -2.22 27.64 -9.00
CA PHE A 632 -1.00 26.82 -8.98
C PHE A 632 -0.80 26.18 -7.61
N LYS A 633 -0.62 24.86 -7.62
CA LYS A 633 -0.43 24.05 -6.41
C LYS A 633 1.06 23.75 -6.21
N GLU A 634 1.64 23.05 -7.18
CA GLU A 634 3.02 22.58 -7.14
C GLU A 634 3.52 22.20 -8.53
N TRP A 635 4.80 21.87 -8.64
CA TRP A 635 5.40 21.31 -9.84
C TRP A 635 5.28 19.78 -9.82
N GLY A 636 4.90 19.18 -10.95
CA GLY A 636 4.49 17.77 -11.00
C GLY A 636 5.61 16.74 -10.86
N LEU A 637 6.88 17.15 -10.78
CA LEU A 637 8.04 16.27 -10.60
C LEU A 637 8.98 16.86 -9.54
N ASP A 638 9.62 15.99 -8.75
CA ASP A 638 10.66 16.39 -7.81
C ASP A 638 11.93 16.82 -8.57
N TYR A 639 12.38 18.04 -8.29
CA TYR A 639 13.56 18.65 -8.89
C TYR A 639 14.64 18.97 -7.87
N SER A 640 14.54 18.44 -6.65
CA SER A 640 15.55 18.60 -5.59
C SER A 640 16.82 17.78 -5.84
N ASN A 641 16.73 16.74 -6.67
CA ASN A 641 17.85 15.86 -7.05
C ASN A 641 17.76 15.46 -8.53
N VAL A 642 18.33 16.27 -9.43
CA VAL A 642 18.21 16.08 -10.88
C VAL A 642 19.19 15.02 -11.37
N THR A 643 18.67 13.86 -11.78
CA THR A 643 19.47 12.72 -12.26
C THR A 643 19.21 12.35 -13.73
N CYS A 644 18.24 12.99 -14.39
CA CYS A 644 18.02 12.93 -15.83
C CYS A 644 17.52 14.27 -16.39
N ASN A 645 17.49 14.41 -17.72
CA ASN A 645 16.77 15.51 -18.36
C ASN A 645 15.26 15.35 -18.06
N MET A 646 14.59 16.44 -17.72
CA MET A 646 13.19 16.39 -17.27
C MET A 646 12.42 17.62 -17.72
N ASP A 647 11.17 17.36 -18.13
CA ASP A 647 10.17 18.38 -18.42
C ASP A 647 9.15 18.37 -17.30
N ILE A 648 9.09 19.45 -16.54
CA ILE A 648 8.31 19.55 -15.32
C ILE A 648 7.09 20.43 -15.60
N ALA A 649 5.93 19.78 -15.69
CA ALA A 649 4.65 20.46 -15.86
C ALA A 649 4.08 20.94 -14.50
N PRO A 650 3.37 22.08 -14.47
CA PRO A 650 2.73 22.60 -13.28
C PRO A 650 1.42 21.86 -12.97
N VAL A 651 1.13 21.67 -11.69
CA VAL A 651 -0.13 21.12 -11.18
C VAL A 651 -0.97 22.27 -10.62
N PHE A 652 -2.25 22.31 -10.99
CA PHE A 652 -3.20 23.33 -10.54
C PHE A 652 -4.33 22.70 -9.72
N ASP A 653 -4.69 23.33 -8.62
CA ASP A 653 -6.00 23.12 -7.99
C ASP A 653 -7.05 23.96 -8.74
N TYR A 654 -8.30 23.51 -8.73
CA TYR A 654 -9.42 24.19 -9.39
C TYR A 654 -10.52 24.51 -8.38
N THR A 655 -11.15 25.67 -8.53
CA THR A 655 -12.31 26.11 -7.73
C THR A 655 -13.46 26.40 -8.67
N LEU A 656 -14.61 25.77 -8.46
CA LEU A 656 -15.82 26.05 -9.25
C LEU A 656 -16.27 27.49 -8.98
N LYS A 657 -16.56 28.26 -10.04
CA LYS A 657 -16.98 29.65 -9.90
C LYS A 657 -18.32 29.77 -9.17
N PRO A 658 -18.52 30.81 -8.34
CA PRO A 658 -19.72 30.96 -7.51
C PRO A 658 -21.04 30.93 -8.29
N GLU A 659 -21.06 31.43 -9.53
CA GLU A 659 -22.25 31.38 -10.40
C GLU A 659 -22.72 29.95 -10.74
N TYR A 660 -21.85 28.94 -10.66
CA TYR A 660 -22.19 27.53 -10.83
C TYR A 660 -22.29 26.77 -9.49
N ALA A 661 -21.93 27.42 -8.38
CA ALA A 661 -21.95 26.81 -7.05
C ALA A 661 -23.34 26.83 -6.38
N GLN A 662 -24.31 27.59 -6.89
CA GLN A 662 -25.69 27.66 -6.36
C GLN A 662 -26.70 26.76 -7.10
N ALA A 663 -26.25 25.90 -8.01
CA ALA A 663 -27.11 24.93 -8.69
C ALA A 663 -27.15 23.53 -8.00
N GLN A 664 -26.70 23.41 -6.73
CA GLN A 664 -26.75 22.17 -5.94
C GLN A 664 -27.62 22.30 -4.69
#